data_AF-A0A9D7QC30-F1
#
_entry.id   AF-A0A9D7QC30-F1
#
_cell.length_a   1.000
_cell.length_b   1.000
_cell.length_c   1.000
_cell.angle_alpha   90.00
_cell.angle_beta   90.00
_cell.angle_gamma   90.00
#
_symmetry.space_group_name_H-M   'P 1'
#
loop_
_entity.id
_entity.type
_entity.pdbx_description
1 polymer ?
#
loop_
_entity_poly.entity_id
_entity_poly.type
_entity_poly.pdbx_seq_one_letter_code
_entity_poly.pdbx_strand_id
1 'polypeptide(L)'
;MRFPRVVFPLIMLLALGAGTLFAGESAQSFDIPAGRAERTLTRFSRQSSQSAVYPTDLVRGVRTNAVKGEYTPLAALTAMLQGTTLQPVKDDETGALLIKPANARNDYVVELPPYTVEGAQIPVTWQYAALPGVEVLSRCSDSVTKLLLYHHFRLRDTLTALLPEEFQIRLDVPITYVLFDALAQPGSARELTRELEKHRKETGNWIINGMSNYRFGDKDAVALFFVLDELNFTHGRLTLTPDYFHFMMANRTPTLPPWFIGGMVGIYRKAVLESAPPGRSMSQSSIDSPPLPNGVIALKPLEWLSEEETTAIKKDPLRQVELLPLAALFSTPPPGDERAALLWRTEAALFIRWALDGGKQREALWQWVRQSCERPATEAQFIACFGIGFARAEQQLRDYLPVAIKRTTHLSTDTTYEPPVAKIREATVGEISRVKGRLDRMEIAYVREQCPELTPRYITQARQTLHRAYAQGDRDPRLLAEMGLCECDAGNDAAARPLLEAAVAGKVVRPRAYYELARIYYQVVLAKSPKGRLTVAEAGQVLGPVGPALRQSPAISEAYELIAEVWLRSEGRLAPEHLAVLDEGIRNFPTRTRLIYSAAILNSLHGRPAEARVLTDRGLEIVTRPDERDRFLKLKAALATDAAAAATPP
;
A
#
# COMPACT_ATOMS: atom_id res chain seq x y z
N MET A 1 8.63 -16.81 4.89
CA MET A 1 8.41 -17.16 3.47
C MET A 1 8.74 -15.96 2.61
N ARG A 2 9.71 -16.10 1.68
CA ARG A 2 9.82 -15.21 0.52
C ARG A 2 8.66 -15.58 -0.41
N PHE A 3 7.79 -14.62 -0.72
CA PHE A 3 6.67 -14.85 -1.64
C PHE A 3 7.20 -15.20 -3.03
N PRO A 4 6.63 -16.19 -3.73
CA PRO A 4 6.99 -16.44 -5.11
C PRO A 4 6.39 -15.36 -6.00
N ARG A 5 7.26 -14.77 -6.82
CA ARG A 5 6.92 -14.22 -8.13
C ARG A 5 6.38 -15.37 -8.98
N VAL A 6 5.23 -15.21 -9.64
CA VAL A 6 4.93 -15.66 -11.01
C VAL A 6 3.56 -15.10 -11.42
N VAL A 7 3.58 -14.48 -12.59
CA VAL A 7 2.49 -13.97 -13.42
C VAL A 7 1.82 -15.16 -14.13
N PHE A 8 0.50 -15.16 -14.26
CA PHE A 8 -0.16 -15.92 -15.34
C PHE A 8 -1.13 -15.01 -16.11
N PRO A 9 -1.10 -15.04 -17.45
CA PRO A 9 -1.93 -14.21 -18.30
C PRO A 9 -3.27 -14.91 -18.57
N LEU A 10 -4.33 -14.13 -18.76
CA LEU A 10 -5.51 -14.64 -19.48
C LEU A 10 -5.74 -13.80 -20.73
N ILE A 11 -5.54 -14.50 -21.84
CA ILE A 11 -5.79 -14.11 -23.22
C ILE A 11 -7.27 -13.77 -23.40
N MET A 12 -7.57 -12.65 -24.04
CA MET A 12 -8.82 -12.48 -24.76
C MET A 12 -8.50 -12.09 -26.20
N LEU A 13 -8.62 -13.09 -27.07
CA LEU A 13 -8.52 -12.98 -28.52
C LEU A 13 -9.84 -12.40 -29.03
N LEU A 14 -9.82 -11.24 -29.67
CA LEU A 14 -10.92 -10.79 -30.53
C LEU A 14 -10.35 -10.58 -31.93
N ALA A 15 -10.61 -11.56 -32.79
CA ALA A 15 -10.31 -11.50 -34.20
C ALA A 15 -11.37 -10.66 -34.92
N LEU A 16 -10.98 -9.52 -35.48
CA LEU A 16 -11.71 -8.89 -36.57
C LEU A 16 -10.73 -8.32 -37.61
N GLY A 17 -10.73 -8.95 -38.79
CA GLY A 17 -10.47 -8.36 -40.11
C GLY A 17 -9.21 -7.54 -40.32
N ALA A 18 -8.16 -8.16 -40.87
CA ALA A 18 -7.08 -7.45 -41.54
C ALA A 18 -7.60 -6.79 -42.84
N GLY A 19 -7.93 -5.50 -42.75
CA GLY A 19 -7.96 -4.59 -43.89
C GLY A 19 -6.78 -3.63 -43.75
N THR A 20 -5.73 -3.82 -44.55
CA THR A 20 -4.66 -2.83 -44.72
C THR A 20 -5.25 -1.58 -45.37
N LEU A 21 -5.42 -0.51 -44.58
CA LEU A 21 -5.58 0.85 -45.10
C LEU A 21 -4.33 1.65 -44.73
N PHE A 22 -3.48 1.87 -45.73
CA PHE A 22 -2.51 2.95 -45.70
C PHE A 22 -3.28 4.26 -45.54
N ALA A 23 -3.16 4.92 -44.39
CA ALA A 23 -3.72 6.25 -44.17
C ALA A 23 -2.85 7.30 -44.90
N GLY A 24 -3.15 7.53 -46.19
CA GLY A 24 -2.74 8.77 -46.85
C GLY A 24 -3.61 9.92 -46.35
N GLU A 25 -2.99 10.99 -45.85
CA GLU A 25 -3.70 12.21 -45.40
C GLU A 25 -4.53 12.78 -46.55
N SER A 26 -5.85 12.82 -46.38
CA SER A 26 -6.78 13.40 -47.35
C SER A 26 -6.68 14.92 -47.36
N ALA A 27 -6.73 15.53 -48.55
CA ALA A 27 -6.85 16.98 -48.68
C ALA A 27 -8.15 17.50 -48.01
N GLN A 28 -8.05 18.65 -47.35
CA GLN A 28 -9.12 19.33 -46.64
C GLN A 28 -9.22 20.78 -47.13
N SER A 29 -10.42 21.36 -47.05
CA SER A 29 -10.67 22.74 -47.45
C SER A 29 -10.21 23.72 -46.38
N PHE A 30 -9.31 24.62 -46.74
CA PHE A 30 -8.86 25.70 -45.88
C PHE A 30 -9.32 27.06 -46.43
N ASP A 31 -9.78 27.94 -45.53
CA ASP A 31 -9.98 29.38 -45.78
C ASP A 31 -9.49 30.15 -44.54
N ILE A 32 -8.21 30.52 -44.58
CA ILE A 32 -7.49 31.19 -43.49
C ILE A 32 -6.90 32.48 -44.05
N PRO A 33 -7.36 33.68 -43.61
CA PRO A 33 -6.80 34.94 -44.07
C PRO A 33 -5.41 35.20 -43.46
N ALA A 34 -4.60 36.00 -44.15
CA ALA A 34 -3.30 36.44 -43.63
C ALA A 34 -3.50 37.27 -42.35
N GLY A 35 -2.70 37.01 -41.32
CA GLY A 35 -2.92 37.60 -40.01
C GLY A 35 -1.89 37.19 -38.97
N ARG A 36 -2.10 37.63 -37.73
CA ARG A 36 -1.25 37.26 -36.61
C ARG A 36 -1.32 35.76 -36.34
N ALA A 37 -0.15 35.11 -36.21
CA ALA A 37 -0.02 33.67 -36.09
C ALA A 37 -0.85 33.08 -34.96
N GLU A 38 -1.00 33.78 -33.83
CA GLU A 38 -1.79 33.32 -32.69
C GLU A 38 -3.28 33.10 -33.05
N ARG A 39 -3.82 33.94 -33.96
CA ARG A 39 -5.22 33.83 -34.42
C ARG A 39 -5.37 32.88 -35.60
N THR A 40 -4.42 32.88 -36.53
CA THR A 40 -4.50 32.09 -37.75
C THR A 40 -4.18 30.61 -37.49
N LEU A 41 -3.25 30.29 -36.59
CA LEU A 41 -2.95 28.90 -36.19
C LEU A 41 -4.09 28.27 -35.37
N THR A 42 -4.76 29.05 -34.53
CA THR A 42 -6.00 28.61 -33.86
C THR A 42 -7.10 28.29 -34.88
N ARG A 43 -7.23 29.11 -35.93
CA ARG A 43 -8.19 28.86 -37.03
C ARG A 43 -7.80 27.63 -37.86
N PHE A 44 -6.51 27.44 -38.12
CA PHE A 44 -5.98 26.23 -38.75
C PHE A 44 -6.37 24.98 -37.98
N SER A 45 -6.09 24.91 -36.68
CA SER A 45 -6.43 23.72 -35.87
C SER A 45 -7.92 23.41 -35.82
N ARG A 46 -8.77 24.43 -35.96
CA ARG A 46 -10.22 24.25 -36.05
C ARG A 46 -10.67 23.70 -37.41
N GLN A 47 -10.02 24.08 -38.51
CA GLN A 47 -10.36 23.59 -39.85
C GLN A 47 -9.73 22.23 -40.15
N SER A 48 -8.55 21.92 -39.59
CA SER A 48 -7.86 20.65 -39.82
C SER A 48 -8.26 19.52 -38.86
N SER A 49 -8.97 19.84 -37.78
CA SER A 49 -9.21 18.95 -36.62
C SER A 49 -7.91 18.37 -36.01
N GLN A 50 -6.76 19.01 -36.28
CA GLN A 50 -5.44 18.65 -35.73
C GLN A 50 -4.83 19.82 -34.95
N SER A 51 -4.29 19.55 -33.77
CA SER A 51 -3.62 20.56 -32.96
C SER A 51 -2.20 20.80 -33.48
N ALA A 52 -1.89 22.05 -33.84
CA ALA A 52 -0.51 22.47 -34.06
C ALA A 52 0.10 22.84 -32.70
N VAL A 53 1.20 22.19 -32.32
CA VAL A 53 1.87 22.41 -31.03
C VAL A 53 3.05 23.35 -31.23
N TYR A 54 3.05 24.47 -30.52
CA TYR A 54 4.09 25.48 -30.61
C TYR A 54 4.19 26.32 -29.33
N PRO A 55 5.39 26.78 -28.94
CA PRO A 55 5.54 27.78 -27.87
C PRO A 55 4.89 29.11 -28.27
N THR A 56 4.12 29.74 -27.39
CA THR A 56 3.42 31.00 -27.69
C THR A 56 4.38 32.16 -28.00
N ASP A 57 5.57 32.18 -27.40
CA ASP A 57 6.58 33.20 -27.68
C ASP A 57 7.18 33.06 -29.10
N LEU A 58 7.19 31.85 -29.65
CA LEU A 58 7.74 31.57 -30.98
C LEU A 58 6.89 32.18 -32.10
N VAL A 59 5.57 32.26 -31.88
CA VAL A 59 4.62 32.84 -32.84
C VAL A 59 4.31 34.32 -32.58
N ARG A 60 4.82 34.87 -31.46
CA ARG A 60 4.51 36.23 -31.04
C ARG A 60 5.07 37.24 -32.02
N GLY A 61 4.19 38.04 -32.62
CA GLY A 61 4.56 39.05 -33.61
C GLY A 61 4.81 38.50 -35.02
N VAL A 62 4.67 37.19 -35.25
CA VAL A 62 4.75 36.57 -36.58
C VAL A 62 3.42 36.74 -37.32
N ARG A 63 3.50 37.16 -38.60
CA ARG A 63 2.34 37.28 -39.48
C ARG A 63 2.37 36.14 -40.50
N THR A 64 1.31 35.33 -40.55
CA THR A 64 1.17 34.21 -41.48
C THR A 64 0.55 34.65 -42.80
N ASN A 65 0.81 33.90 -43.86
CA ASN A 65 0.17 34.09 -45.16
C ASN A 65 -1.29 33.63 -45.14
N ALA A 66 -2.05 34.05 -46.16
CA ALA A 66 -3.39 33.54 -46.40
C ALA A 66 -3.29 32.19 -47.11
N VAL A 67 -4.16 31.25 -46.74
CA VAL A 67 -4.28 29.94 -47.39
C VAL A 67 -5.75 29.71 -47.71
N LYS A 68 -6.06 29.51 -48.99
CA LYS A 68 -7.41 29.23 -49.47
C LYS A 68 -7.37 28.16 -50.56
N GLY A 69 -8.08 27.05 -50.36
CA GLY A 69 -8.13 25.91 -51.29
C GLY A 69 -7.98 24.56 -50.57
N GLU A 70 -7.83 23.49 -51.35
CA GLU A 70 -7.68 22.12 -50.85
C GLU A 70 -6.20 21.79 -50.59
N TYR A 71 -5.87 21.46 -49.34
CA TYR A 71 -4.50 21.12 -48.91
C TYR A 71 -4.52 19.98 -47.90
N THR A 72 -3.43 19.21 -47.77
CA THR A 72 -3.23 18.38 -46.57
C THR A 72 -2.90 19.28 -45.37
N PRO A 73 -3.17 18.86 -44.12
CA PRO A 73 -2.87 19.67 -42.93
C PRO A 73 -1.42 20.17 -42.89
N LEU A 74 -0.44 19.32 -43.21
CA LEU A 74 0.97 19.71 -43.27
C LEU A 74 1.24 20.71 -44.43
N ALA A 75 0.64 20.50 -45.60
CA ALA A 75 0.81 21.41 -46.74
C ALA A 75 0.19 22.80 -46.50
N ALA A 76 -0.99 22.84 -45.88
CA ALA A 76 -1.64 24.08 -45.47
C ALA A 76 -0.80 24.84 -44.44
N LEU A 77 -0.29 24.13 -43.41
CA LEU A 77 0.56 24.75 -42.38
C LEU A 77 1.89 25.24 -42.95
N THR A 78 2.46 24.51 -43.92
CA THR A 78 3.67 24.92 -44.63
C THR A 78 3.43 26.19 -45.45
N ALA A 79 2.32 26.27 -46.20
CA ALA A 79 1.96 27.46 -46.95
C ALA A 79 1.68 28.67 -46.04
N MET A 80 1.04 28.46 -44.88
CA MET A 80 0.79 29.50 -43.89
C MET A 80 2.09 30.12 -43.33
N LEU A 81 3.12 29.31 -43.13
CA LEU A 81 4.39 29.71 -42.50
C LEU A 81 5.51 30.00 -43.50
N GLN A 82 5.25 29.87 -44.79
CA GLN A 82 6.24 30.10 -45.85
C GLN A 82 6.81 31.52 -45.78
N GLY A 83 8.14 31.63 -45.75
CA GLY A 83 8.84 32.92 -45.68
C GLY A 83 8.83 33.56 -44.28
N THR A 84 8.31 32.87 -43.25
CA THR A 84 8.44 33.28 -41.85
C THR A 84 9.70 32.70 -41.22
N THR A 85 9.99 33.09 -39.98
CA THR A 85 11.05 32.48 -39.17
C THR A 85 10.69 31.08 -38.65
N LEU A 86 9.55 30.53 -39.06
CA LEU A 86 8.95 29.30 -38.55
C LEU A 86 8.79 28.25 -39.65
N GLN A 87 8.94 26.98 -39.28
CA GLN A 87 8.72 25.83 -40.14
C GLN A 87 7.88 24.77 -39.42
N PRO A 88 6.92 24.11 -40.09
CA PRO A 88 6.22 22.97 -39.54
C PRO A 88 7.03 21.69 -39.69
N VAL A 89 6.95 20.81 -38.69
CA VAL A 89 7.57 19.49 -38.65
C VAL A 89 6.54 18.51 -38.13
N LYS A 90 6.38 17.37 -38.79
CA LYS A 90 5.54 16.29 -38.28
C LYS A 90 6.36 15.43 -37.32
N ASP A 91 5.79 15.07 -36.19
CA ASP A 91 6.38 14.14 -35.24
C ASP A 91 6.12 12.70 -35.71
N ASP A 92 7.18 11.91 -35.90
CA ASP A 92 7.09 10.57 -36.50
C ASP A 92 6.46 9.52 -35.56
N GLU A 93 6.46 9.74 -34.24
CA GLU A 93 5.89 8.81 -33.25
C GLU A 93 4.40 9.09 -32.96
N THR A 94 4.03 10.38 -32.93
CA THR A 94 2.67 10.82 -32.52
C THR A 94 1.82 11.33 -33.67
N GLY A 95 2.41 11.62 -34.84
CA GLY A 95 1.74 12.22 -35.99
C GLY A 95 1.34 13.69 -35.80
N ALA A 96 1.73 14.32 -34.68
CA ALA A 96 1.39 15.71 -34.37
C ALA A 96 2.18 16.71 -35.23
N LEU A 97 1.59 17.89 -35.49
CA LEU A 97 2.24 18.98 -36.23
C LEU A 97 2.90 19.96 -35.25
N LEU A 98 4.23 19.98 -35.24
CA LEU A 98 5.07 20.87 -34.43
C LEU A 98 5.53 22.09 -35.24
N ILE A 99 5.62 23.27 -34.63
CA ILE A 99 6.22 24.45 -35.28
C ILE A 99 7.56 24.78 -34.61
N LYS A 100 8.62 24.90 -35.42
CA LYS A 100 10.00 25.16 -34.97
C LYS A 100 10.59 26.38 -35.69
N PRO A 101 11.64 27.03 -35.14
CA PRO A 101 12.40 28.04 -35.89
C PRO A 101 13.04 27.42 -37.14
N ALA A 102 12.98 28.13 -38.27
CA ALA A 102 13.49 27.65 -39.56
C ALA A 102 15.04 27.53 -39.61
N ASN A 103 15.76 28.16 -38.68
CA ASN A 103 17.23 28.23 -38.65
C ASN A 103 17.89 27.55 -37.43
N ALA A 104 17.30 26.48 -36.89
CA ALA A 104 17.99 25.64 -35.91
C ALA A 104 18.95 24.68 -36.64
N ARG A 105 20.24 25.04 -36.73
CA ARG A 105 21.30 24.08 -37.10
C ARG A 105 21.34 22.98 -36.03
N ASN A 106 21.18 21.75 -36.50
CA ASN A 106 21.23 20.52 -35.73
C ASN A 106 22.65 20.33 -35.17
N ASP A 107 22.83 20.31 -33.85
CA ASP A 107 23.83 19.51 -33.13
C ASP A 107 23.71 19.70 -31.61
N TYR A 108 23.44 18.60 -30.90
CA TYR A 108 23.48 18.37 -29.45
C TYR A 108 22.73 19.34 -28.50
N VAL A 109 21.54 18.92 -28.04
CA VAL A 109 20.85 19.55 -26.89
C VAL A 109 21.28 18.87 -25.59
N VAL A 110 21.99 19.62 -24.75
CA VAL A 110 21.94 19.48 -23.29
C VAL A 110 20.58 20.01 -22.84
N GLU A 111 19.75 19.19 -22.19
CA GLU A 111 18.50 19.67 -21.59
C GLU A 111 18.83 20.70 -20.50
N LEU A 112 18.61 21.97 -20.80
CA LEU A 112 18.48 23.01 -19.77
C LEU A 112 17.09 22.84 -19.12
N PRO A 113 16.98 22.90 -17.78
CA PRO A 113 15.70 22.85 -17.11
C PRO A 113 14.81 24.00 -17.59
N PRO A 114 13.48 23.82 -17.63
CA PRO A 114 12.58 24.85 -18.11
C PRO A 114 12.75 26.13 -17.28
N TYR A 115 13.06 27.24 -17.95
CA TYR A 115 12.80 28.57 -17.40
C TYR A 115 11.29 28.81 -17.46
N THR A 116 10.65 28.77 -16.29
CA THR A 116 9.30 29.27 -16.08
C THR A 116 9.32 30.80 -16.19
N VAL A 117 8.45 31.38 -17.01
CA VAL A 117 8.10 32.80 -16.90
C VAL A 117 7.40 33.00 -15.56
N GLU A 118 8.03 33.75 -14.66
CA GLU A 118 7.50 34.16 -13.36
C GLU A 118 6.27 35.07 -13.54
N GLY A 119 5.11 34.45 -13.72
CA GLY A 119 3.84 35.06 -13.34
C GLY A 119 3.67 34.90 -11.84
N ALA A 120 4.20 35.85 -11.06
CA ALA A 120 4.11 35.91 -9.60
C ALA A 120 4.31 34.55 -8.91
N GLN A 121 5.57 34.15 -8.70
CA GLN A 121 5.88 33.14 -7.69
C GLN A 121 5.34 33.64 -6.35
N ILE A 122 4.14 33.19 -5.96
CA ILE A 122 3.89 32.98 -4.54
C ILE A 122 4.95 31.95 -4.18
N PRO A 123 5.90 32.24 -3.27
CA PRO A 123 6.73 31.19 -2.72
C PRO A 123 5.77 30.22 -2.05
N VAL A 124 5.37 29.16 -2.75
CA VAL A 124 4.59 28.11 -2.11
C VAL A 124 5.57 27.60 -1.06
N THR A 125 5.29 27.85 0.20
CA THR A 125 6.04 27.28 1.32
C THR A 125 5.46 25.90 1.58
N TRP A 126 6.22 25.04 2.24
CA TRP A 126 5.63 23.79 2.71
C TRP A 126 4.62 24.11 3.78
N GLN A 127 3.43 23.54 3.67
CA GLN A 127 2.40 23.62 4.68
C GLN A 127 2.43 22.36 5.55
N TYR A 128 2.08 22.53 6.81
CA TYR A 128 2.04 21.45 7.79
C TYR A 128 0.69 21.43 8.51
N ALA A 129 0.20 20.22 8.74
CA ALA A 129 -0.91 19.95 9.65
C ALA A 129 -0.70 18.62 10.39
N ALA A 130 -1.16 18.56 11.63
CA ALA A 130 -1.19 17.35 12.43
C ALA A 130 -2.59 17.15 13.01
N LEU A 131 -3.10 15.93 12.88
CA LEU A 131 -4.40 15.48 13.38
C LEU A 131 -4.22 14.11 14.06
N PRO A 132 -5.21 13.62 14.81
CA PRO A 132 -5.13 12.28 15.41
C PRO A 132 -4.79 11.21 14.36
N GLY A 133 -3.65 10.53 14.55
CA GLY A 133 -3.19 9.45 13.68
C GLY A 133 -2.66 9.88 12.30
N VAL A 134 -2.61 11.18 11.97
CA VAL A 134 -2.20 11.68 10.66
C VAL A 134 -1.28 12.89 10.78
N GLU A 135 -0.24 12.90 9.96
CA GLU A 135 0.66 14.04 9.80
C GLU A 135 0.79 14.38 8.32
N VAL A 136 0.66 15.65 7.96
CA VAL A 136 0.63 16.11 6.57
C VAL A 136 1.70 17.16 6.32
N LEU A 137 2.43 16.97 5.23
CA LEU A 137 3.28 17.98 4.62
C LEU A 137 2.78 18.26 3.20
N SER A 138 2.32 19.46 2.92
CA SER A 138 1.61 19.79 1.68
C SER A 138 2.26 20.93 0.91
N ARG A 139 2.38 20.76 -0.40
CA ARG A 139 2.60 21.84 -1.38
C ARG A 139 1.30 22.28 -2.04
N CYS A 140 0.20 21.64 -1.71
CA CYS A 140 -1.11 21.98 -2.24
C CYS A 140 -1.72 23.17 -1.49
N SER A 141 -2.76 23.78 -2.07
CA SER A 141 -3.55 24.79 -1.36
C SER A 141 -4.19 24.24 -0.06
N ASP A 142 -4.45 25.14 0.88
CA ASP A 142 -5.18 24.85 2.13
C ASP A 142 -6.49 24.09 1.86
N SER A 143 -7.22 24.52 0.83
CA SER A 143 -8.54 23.99 0.47
C SER A 143 -8.45 22.53 0.03
N VAL A 144 -7.48 22.21 -0.84
CA VAL A 144 -7.23 20.84 -1.29
C VAL A 144 -6.73 19.96 -0.15
N THR A 145 -5.80 20.47 0.65
CA THR A 145 -5.26 19.76 1.81
C THR A 145 -6.37 19.42 2.83
N LYS A 146 -7.23 20.38 3.16
CA LYS A 146 -8.40 20.18 4.04
C LYS A 146 -9.40 19.19 3.46
N LEU A 147 -9.66 19.25 2.15
CA LEU A 147 -10.58 18.33 1.48
C LEU A 147 -10.06 16.88 1.50
N LEU A 148 -8.77 16.67 1.21
CA LEU A 148 -8.15 15.35 1.29
C LEU A 148 -8.22 14.78 2.70
N LEU A 149 -7.92 15.60 3.71
CA LEU A 149 -8.01 15.22 5.13
C LEU A 149 -9.45 14.89 5.53
N TYR A 150 -10.44 15.66 5.05
CA TYR A 150 -11.84 15.36 5.22
C TYR A 150 -12.19 13.96 4.67
N HIS A 151 -11.79 13.67 3.42
CA HIS A 151 -12.00 12.37 2.81
C HIS A 151 -11.33 11.25 3.62
N HIS A 152 -10.10 11.44 4.10
CA HIS A 152 -9.40 10.45 4.93
C HIS A 152 -10.23 10.05 6.15
N PHE A 153 -10.65 11.04 6.96
CA PHE A 153 -11.39 10.77 8.18
C PHE A 153 -12.79 10.22 7.89
N ARG A 154 -13.46 10.69 6.82
CA ARG A 154 -14.75 10.15 6.39
C ARG A 154 -14.69 8.70 5.95
N LEU A 155 -13.70 8.35 5.13
CA LEU A 155 -13.51 6.99 4.66
C LEU A 155 -13.21 6.04 5.81
N ARG A 156 -12.35 6.45 6.75
CA ARG A 156 -12.02 5.64 7.93
C ARG A 156 -13.21 5.41 8.85
N ASP A 157 -13.96 6.47 9.16
CA ASP A 157 -15.19 6.37 9.95
C ASP A 157 -16.16 5.41 9.26
N THR A 158 -16.53 5.71 8.00
CA THR A 158 -17.47 4.90 7.21
C THR A 158 -17.03 3.44 7.12
N LEU A 159 -15.72 3.16 6.97
CA LEU A 159 -15.15 1.81 6.93
C LEU A 159 -15.47 0.99 8.17
N THR A 160 -15.63 1.62 9.35
CA THR A 160 -15.96 0.91 10.60
C THR A 160 -17.33 0.21 10.55
N ALA A 161 -18.24 0.64 9.67
CA ALA A 161 -19.49 -0.09 9.42
C ALA A 161 -19.25 -1.48 8.81
N LEU A 162 -18.20 -1.63 8.02
CA LEU A 162 -17.86 -2.91 7.39
C LEU A 162 -16.81 -3.69 8.20
N LEU A 163 -15.75 -3.00 8.62
CA LEU A 163 -14.61 -3.58 9.32
C LEU A 163 -14.36 -2.81 10.64
N PRO A 164 -14.79 -3.34 11.79
CA PRO A 164 -14.54 -2.72 13.10
C PRO A 164 -13.05 -2.39 13.33
N GLU A 165 -12.77 -1.31 14.09
CA GLU A 165 -11.40 -0.81 14.30
C GLU A 165 -10.45 -1.85 14.91
N GLU A 166 -10.95 -2.75 15.77
CA GLU A 166 -10.16 -3.81 16.42
C GLU A 166 -9.55 -4.84 15.42
N PHE A 167 -10.12 -4.92 14.21
CA PHE A 167 -9.68 -5.76 13.11
C PHE A 167 -8.89 -4.98 12.05
N GLN A 168 -8.58 -3.71 12.31
CA GLN A 168 -7.69 -2.90 11.49
C GLN A 168 -6.30 -2.85 12.12
N ILE A 169 -5.28 -2.59 11.31
CA ILE A 169 -3.94 -2.28 11.81
C ILE A 169 -3.99 -1.04 12.72
N ARG A 170 -3.37 -1.16 13.88
CA ARG A 170 -3.07 -0.02 14.75
C ARG A 170 -1.64 0.46 14.50
N LEU A 171 -1.50 1.75 14.27
CA LEU A 171 -0.22 2.44 14.10
C LEU A 171 -0.12 3.52 15.17
N ASP A 172 0.90 3.45 16.02
CA ASP A 172 1.20 4.54 16.97
C ASP A 172 2.03 5.65 16.29
N VAL A 173 2.73 5.32 15.19
CA VAL A 173 3.34 6.32 14.30
C VAL A 173 2.25 6.89 13.37
N PRO A 174 2.03 8.22 13.32
CA PRO A 174 1.04 8.82 12.44
C PRO A 174 1.27 8.46 10.97
N ILE A 175 0.19 8.19 10.23
CA ILE A 175 0.25 8.03 8.78
C ILE A 175 0.71 9.36 8.19
N THR A 176 1.78 9.30 7.41
CA THR A 176 2.38 10.47 6.78
C THR A 176 1.73 10.72 5.43
N TYR A 177 1.23 11.93 5.19
CA TYR A 177 0.78 12.38 3.87
C TYR A 177 1.77 13.43 3.35
N VAL A 178 2.26 13.22 2.13
CA VAL A 178 3.04 14.22 1.41
C VAL A 178 2.30 14.57 0.12
N LEU A 179 1.86 15.82 0.01
CA LEU A 179 0.99 16.26 -1.08
C LEU A 179 1.71 17.23 -2.01
N PHE A 180 1.56 17.01 -3.31
CA PHE A 180 2.05 17.88 -4.37
C PHE A 180 0.95 18.25 -5.35
N ASP A 181 0.95 19.49 -5.80
CA ASP A 181 0.23 19.87 -7.01
C ASP A 181 0.94 19.28 -8.24
N ALA A 182 0.18 18.63 -9.11
CA ALA A 182 0.64 18.09 -10.40
C ALA A 182 1.39 19.14 -11.23
N LEU A 183 0.93 20.39 -11.20
CA LEU A 183 1.55 21.49 -11.96
C LEU A 183 2.86 21.98 -11.30
N ALA A 184 3.01 21.80 -9.99
CA ALA A 184 4.13 22.32 -9.19
C ALA A 184 5.14 21.23 -8.73
N GLN A 185 5.12 20.03 -9.31
CA GLN A 185 6.04 18.97 -8.91
C GLN A 185 7.53 19.36 -9.07
N PRO A 186 8.38 19.10 -8.06
CA PRO A 186 9.83 19.21 -8.19
C PRO A 186 10.37 18.23 -9.25
N GLY A 187 11.49 18.59 -9.90
CA GLY A 187 12.12 17.76 -10.94
C GLY A 187 12.46 16.33 -10.50
N SER A 188 12.86 16.12 -9.24
CA SER A 188 13.15 14.78 -8.71
C SER A 188 11.91 13.89 -8.56
N ALA A 189 10.76 14.46 -8.20
CA ALA A 189 9.49 13.74 -8.15
C ALA A 189 9.00 13.36 -9.56
N ARG A 190 9.25 14.22 -10.55
CA ARG A 190 8.95 13.93 -11.97
C ARG A 190 9.83 12.80 -12.51
N GLU A 191 11.10 12.74 -12.12
CA GLU A 191 12.04 11.71 -12.55
C GLU A 191 11.68 10.34 -11.97
N LEU A 192 11.40 10.24 -10.66
CA LEU A 192 10.89 9.01 -10.07
C LEU A 192 9.58 8.59 -10.75
N THR A 193 8.62 9.51 -10.90
CA THR A 193 7.35 9.20 -11.58
C THR A 193 7.57 8.69 -13.00
N ARG A 194 8.50 9.29 -13.75
CA ARG A 194 8.85 8.88 -15.13
C ARG A 194 9.48 7.49 -15.17
N GLU A 195 10.46 7.21 -14.30
CA GLU A 195 11.10 5.89 -14.21
C GLU A 195 10.10 4.80 -13.77
N LEU A 196 9.21 5.13 -12.83
CA LEU A 196 8.14 4.24 -12.39
C LEU A 196 7.11 3.98 -13.51
N GLU A 197 6.75 5.00 -14.28
CA GLU A 197 5.85 4.83 -15.43
C GLU A 197 6.49 4.00 -16.55
N LYS A 198 7.80 4.16 -16.76
CA LYS A 198 8.57 3.35 -17.71
C LYS A 198 8.61 1.89 -17.28
N HIS A 199 8.99 1.62 -16.03
CA HIS A 199 8.99 0.27 -15.47
C HIS A 199 7.58 -0.34 -15.43
N ARG A 200 6.52 0.45 -15.20
CA ARG A 200 5.10 0.02 -15.31
C ARG A 200 4.77 -0.47 -16.72
N LYS A 201 5.17 0.29 -17.75
CA LYS A 201 4.95 -0.09 -19.16
C LYS A 201 5.68 -1.38 -19.52
N GLU A 202 6.86 -1.61 -18.95
CA GLU A 202 7.68 -2.80 -19.18
C GLU A 202 7.19 -4.04 -18.43
N THR A 203 6.64 -3.88 -17.22
CA THR A 203 6.21 -5.00 -16.35
C THR A 203 4.74 -5.40 -16.46
N GLY A 204 3.89 -4.57 -17.09
CA GLY A 204 2.47 -4.89 -17.29
C GLY A 204 1.63 -4.92 -15.99
N ASN A 205 2.16 -4.41 -14.88
CA ASN A 205 1.45 -4.41 -13.60
C ASN A 205 0.35 -3.33 -13.59
N TRP A 206 -0.90 -3.76 -13.74
CA TRP A 206 -2.07 -2.90 -13.65
C TRP A 206 -2.39 -2.59 -12.19
N ILE A 207 -1.78 -1.53 -11.64
CA ILE A 207 -2.37 -0.87 -10.48
C ILE A 207 -3.51 0.01 -10.99
N ILE A 208 -4.70 -0.27 -10.49
CA ILE A 208 -5.99 0.30 -10.91
C ILE A 208 -5.97 1.84 -10.85
N ASN A 209 -6.33 2.44 -11.98
CA ASN A 209 -6.54 3.86 -12.30
C ASN A 209 -5.31 4.78 -12.23
N GLY A 210 -4.96 5.35 -13.40
CA GLY A 210 -3.90 6.33 -13.54
C GLY A 210 -4.05 7.50 -12.57
N MET A 211 -3.16 7.57 -11.60
CA MET A 211 -2.73 8.78 -10.89
C MET A 211 -1.44 8.44 -10.15
N SER A 212 -0.51 9.40 -10.13
CA SER A 212 0.87 9.34 -9.62
C SER A 212 0.97 9.25 -8.08
N ASN A 213 0.09 8.49 -7.43
CA ASN A 213 -0.01 8.36 -5.97
C ASN A 213 0.61 7.04 -5.50
N TYR A 214 1.47 7.11 -4.48
CA TYR A 214 2.23 5.95 -4.00
C TYR A 214 2.02 5.74 -2.49
N ARG A 215 1.92 4.48 -2.09
CA ARG A 215 2.02 4.06 -0.69
C ARG A 215 3.39 3.46 -0.45
N PHE A 216 4.16 4.09 0.42
CA PHE A 216 5.37 3.54 0.97
C PHE A 216 5.12 3.09 2.40
N GLY A 217 5.80 2.04 2.82
CA GLY A 217 5.71 1.57 4.19
C GLY A 217 6.98 0.84 4.60
N ASP A 218 7.28 0.89 5.88
CA ASP A 218 8.22 -0.02 6.51
C ASP A 218 7.53 -0.78 7.66
N LYS A 219 8.30 -1.33 8.59
CA LYS A 219 7.80 -2.28 9.61
C LYS A 219 6.72 -1.69 10.52
N ASP A 220 6.69 -0.38 10.69
CA ASP A 220 5.91 0.31 11.74
C ASP A 220 5.40 1.70 11.33
N ALA A 221 5.67 2.18 10.11
CA ALA A 221 5.09 3.41 9.59
C ALA A 221 4.70 3.31 8.10
N VAL A 222 3.76 4.19 7.74
CA VAL A 222 3.22 4.30 6.38
C VAL A 222 3.29 5.76 5.94
N ALA A 223 3.76 5.96 4.71
CA ALA A 223 3.71 7.24 4.02
C ALA A 223 2.88 7.11 2.73
N LEU A 224 2.01 8.08 2.51
CA LEU A 224 1.18 8.22 1.33
C LEU A 224 1.62 9.49 0.60
N PHE A 225 2.14 9.30 -0.60
CA PHE A 225 2.53 10.37 -1.49
C PHE A 225 1.40 10.60 -2.48
N PHE A 226 0.92 11.84 -2.57
CA PHE A 226 -0.13 12.24 -3.49
C PHE A 226 0.38 13.33 -4.43
N VAL A 227 0.07 13.14 -5.71
CA VAL A 227 0.09 14.17 -6.73
C VAL A 227 -1.35 14.45 -7.10
N LEU A 228 -1.79 15.68 -6.86
CA LEU A 228 -3.17 16.10 -7.08
C LEU A 228 -3.20 17.15 -8.18
N ASP A 229 -4.09 16.96 -9.15
CA ASP A 229 -4.58 18.07 -9.96
C ASP A 229 -5.58 18.85 -9.10
N GLU A 230 -5.15 19.98 -8.55
CA GLU A 230 -5.97 20.74 -7.61
C GLU A 230 -7.30 21.20 -8.20
N LEU A 231 -7.30 21.62 -9.47
CA LEU A 231 -8.49 22.14 -10.15
C LEU A 231 -9.56 21.05 -10.22
N ASN A 232 -9.17 19.84 -10.59
CA ASN A 232 -10.08 18.72 -10.71
C ASN A 232 -10.42 18.06 -9.37
N PHE A 233 -9.48 18.02 -8.42
CA PHE A 233 -9.68 17.36 -7.13
C PHE A 233 -10.69 18.09 -6.23
N THR A 234 -10.87 19.39 -6.39
CA THR A 234 -11.88 20.16 -5.62
C THR A 234 -13.31 19.60 -5.72
N HIS A 235 -13.62 18.91 -6.82
CA HIS A 235 -14.90 18.23 -7.08
C HIS A 235 -14.76 16.70 -7.12
N GLY A 236 -13.56 16.18 -6.84
CA GLY A 236 -13.24 14.76 -6.88
C GLY A 236 -13.69 14.00 -5.64
N ARG A 237 -13.52 12.67 -5.69
CA ARG A 237 -13.70 11.77 -4.55
C ARG A 237 -12.42 10.99 -4.31
N LEU A 238 -12.11 10.74 -3.04
CA LEU A 238 -11.10 9.76 -2.66
C LEU A 238 -11.79 8.43 -2.33
N THR A 239 -11.18 7.33 -2.74
CA THR A 239 -11.61 5.96 -2.41
C THR A 239 -10.44 5.18 -1.83
N LEU A 240 -10.73 4.19 -0.96
CA LEU A 240 -9.70 3.25 -0.53
C LEU A 240 -9.63 2.11 -1.54
N THR A 241 -8.44 1.80 -2.03
CA THR A 241 -8.23 0.69 -2.96
C THR A 241 -8.38 -0.65 -2.23
N PRO A 242 -8.75 -1.74 -2.93
CA PRO A 242 -8.75 -3.09 -2.34
C PRO A 242 -7.40 -3.47 -1.73
N ASP A 243 -6.29 -3.04 -2.31
CA ASP A 243 -4.95 -3.29 -1.80
C ASP A 243 -4.69 -2.57 -0.47
N TYR A 244 -5.17 -1.32 -0.33
CA TYR A 244 -5.08 -0.60 0.94
C TYR A 244 -5.94 -1.28 2.01
N PHE A 245 -7.15 -1.72 1.65
CA PHE A 245 -8.03 -2.44 2.55
C PHE A 245 -7.43 -3.79 3.00
N HIS A 246 -6.82 -4.54 2.08
CA HIS A 246 -6.06 -5.74 2.40
C HIS A 246 -4.88 -5.41 3.34
N PHE A 247 -4.12 -4.36 3.03
CA PHE A 247 -2.99 -3.92 3.86
C PHE A 247 -3.41 -3.68 5.32
N MET A 248 -4.55 -3.01 5.55
CA MET A 248 -5.05 -2.73 6.91
C MET A 248 -5.31 -3.99 7.72
N MET A 249 -5.84 -5.05 7.09
CA MET A 249 -6.14 -6.32 7.76
C MET A 249 -4.90 -7.21 7.90
N ALA A 250 -4.11 -7.33 6.83
CA ALA A 250 -2.98 -8.26 6.75
C ALA A 250 -1.83 -7.88 7.71
N ASN A 251 -1.75 -6.62 8.12
CA ASN A 251 -0.72 -6.12 9.04
C ASN A 251 -1.23 -5.91 10.48
N ARG A 252 -2.48 -6.30 10.77
CA ARG A 252 -3.03 -6.30 12.14
C ARG A 252 -2.35 -7.40 12.96
N THR A 253 -2.03 -7.10 14.22
CA THR A 253 -1.52 -8.07 15.20
C THR A 253 -2.48 -8.17 16.39
N PRO A 254 -2.86 -9.38 16.85
CA PRO A 254 -2.65 -10.71 16.25
C PRO A 254 -3.13 -10.84 14.80
N THR A 255 -2.46 -11.67 13.99
CA THR A 255 -2.83 -11.81 12.58
C THR A 255 -4.25 -12.35 12.41
N LEU A 256 -5.02 -11.74 11.50
CA LEU A 256 -6.37 -12.21 11.18
C LEU A 256 -6.34 -13.52 10.39
N PRO A 257 -7.38 -14.37 10.50
CA PRO A 257 -7.49 -15.59 9.72
C PRO A 257 -7.49 -15.30 8.21
N PRO A 258 -6.79 -16.11 7.38
CA PRO A 258 -6.75 -15.93 5.94
C PRO A 258 -8.14 -15.89 5.28
N TRP A 259 -9.08 -16.74 5.72
CA TRP A 259 -10.45 -16.78 5.18
C TRP A 259 -11.16 -15.44 5.39
N PHE A 260 -10.94 -14.80 6.53
CA PHE A 260 -11.55 -13.52 6.87
C PHE A 260 -11.00 -12.42 5.98
N ILE A 261 -9.66 -12.33 5.85
CA ILE A 261 -9.00 -11.35 4.97
C ILE A 261 -9.48 -11.52 3.52
N GLY A 262 -9.44 -12.75 3.00
CA GLY A 262 -9.83 -13.06 1.62
C GLY A 262 -11.29 -12.74 1.33
N GLY A 263 -12.19 -13.13 2.24
CA GLY A 263 -13.63 -12.86 2.12
C GLY A 263 -13.95 -11.37 2.21
N MET A 264 -13.33 -10.64 3.15
CA MET A 264 -13.52 -9.18 3.28
C MET A 264 -13.07 -8.45 2.02
N VAL A 265 -11.89 -8.78 1.46
CA VAL A 265 -11.42 -8.21 0.19
C VAL A 265 -12.37 -8.54 -0.96
N GLY A 266 -12.90 -9.77 -1.00
CA GLY A 266 -13.89 -10.19 -1.99
C GLY A 266 -15.16 -9.34 -1.95
N ILE A 267 -15.70 -9.05 -0.76
CA ILE A 267 -16.86 -8.17 -0.56
C ILE A 267 -16.51 -6.72 -0.92
N TYR A 268 -15.35 -6.23 -0.47
CA TYR A 268 -14.95 -4.83 -0.60
C TYR A 268 -14.68 -4.41 -2.05
N ARG A 269 -14.25 -5.33 -2.92
CA ARG A 269 -13.91 -5.03 -4.33
C ARG A 269 -15.04 -4.33 -5.10
N LYS A 270 -16.30 -4.63 -4.79
CA LYS A 270 -17.48 -3.98 -5.38
C LYS A 270 -18.22 -3.06 -4.40
N ALA A 271 -17.64 -2.77 -3.23
CA ALA A 271 -18.24 -1.86 -2.27
C ALA A 271 -18.16 -0.41 -2.75
N VAL A 272 -19.19 0.37 -2.42
CA VAL A 272 -19.25 1.80 -2.69
C VAL A 272 -19.31 2.54 -1.36
N LEU A 273 -18.41 3.50 -1.20
CA LEU A 273 -18.31 4.36 -0.04
C LEU A 273 -18.43 5.81 -0.51
N GLU A 274 -19.28 6.59 0.15
CA GLU A 274 -19.29 8.04 -0.05
C GLU A 274 -18.24 8.69 0.85
N SER A 275 -17.51 9.66 0.29
CA SER A 275 -16.50 10.40 1.04
C SER A 275 -16.56 11.91 0.78
N ALA A 276 -17.38 12.36 -0.18
CA ALA A 276 -17.51 13.78 -0.48
C ALA A 276 -18.26 14.54 0.63
N PRO A 277 -17.92 15.82 0.87
CA PRO A 277 -18.72 16.67 1.75
C PRO A 277 -20.18 16.79 1.28
N PRO A 278 -21.15 16.95 2.21
CA PRO A 278 -22.54 17.25 1.88
C PRO A 278 -22.64 18.43 0.91
N GLY A 279 -23.49 18.30 -0.12
CA GLY A 279 -23.72 19.36 -1.12
C GLY A 279 -22.62 19.53 -2.18
N ARG A 280 -21.49 18.82 -2.10
CA ARG A 280 -20.44 18.82 -3.13
C ARG A 280 -20.48 17.63 -4.09
N SER A 281 -21.41 16.71 -3.91
CA SER A 281 -21.57 15.56 -4.80
C SER A 281 -22.23 15.96 -6.13
N MET A 282 -21.42 16.29 -7.14
CA MET A 282 -21.88 16.52 -8.51
C MET A 282 -20.97 15.84 -9.54
N SER A 283 -20.78 14.52 -9.43
CA SER A 283 -20.39 13.74 -10.61
C SER A 283 -21.67 13.08 -11.15
N GLN A 284 -22.13 13.60 -12.28
CA GLN A 284 -23.15 12.99 -13.16
C GLN A 284 -22.63 11.71 -13.85
N SER A 285 -21.42 11.24 -13.56
CA SER A 285 -20.77 10.14 -14.29
C SER A 285 -21.00 8.75 -13.71
N SER A 286 -21.97 8.56 -12.81
CA SER A 286 -22.61 7.26 -12.60
C SER A 286 -24.12 7.42 -12.73
N ILE A 287 -24.60 7.35 -13.97
CA ILE A 287 -26.04 7.33 -14.32
C ILE A 287 -26.81 6.23 -13.56
N ASP A 288 -26.11 5.24 -12.99
CA ASP A 288 -26.72 4.02 -12.42
C ASP A 288 -26.82 3.97 -10.89
N SER A 289 -26.36 4.97 -10.11
CA SER A 289 -26.54 4.96 -8.64
C SER A 289 -26.53 6.37 -8.03
N PRO A 290 -27.54 6.75 -7.22
CA PRO A 290 -27.52 8.02 -6.47
C PRO A 290 -26.39 8.04 -5.43
N PRO A 291 -25.90 9.23 -5.03
CA PRO A 291 -24.91 9.35 -3.97
C PRO A 291 -25.42 8.74 -2.68
N LEU A 292 -24.55 8.02 -1.95
CA LEU A 292 -24.92 7.42 -0.67
C LEU A 292 -24.93 8.48 0.43
N PRO A 293 -25.78 8.33 1.47
CA PRO A 293 -25.66 9.16 2.66
C PRO A 293 -24.30 8.99 3.34
N ASN A 294 -23.86 10.02 4.07
CA ASN A 294 -22.65 9.94 4.88
C ASN A 294 -22.72 8.76 5.87
N GLY A 295 -21.58 8.10 6.08
CA GLY A 295 -21.48 6.95 6.98
C GLY A 295 -22.12 5.66 6.42
N VAL A 296 -22.55 5.64 5.16
CA VAL A 296 -23.15 4.45 4.53
C VAL A 296 -22.19 3.79 3.55
N ILE A 297 -22.00 2.49 3.73
CA ILE A 297 -21.33 1.60 2.77
C ILE A 297 -22.39 0.78 2.04
N ALA A 298 -22.37 0.81 0.71
CA ALA A 298 -23.17 -0.11 -0.11
C ALA A 298 -22.30 -1.27 -0.59
N LEU A 299 -22.64 -2.48 -0.16
CA LEU A 299 -22.07 -3.72 -0.65
C LEU A 299 -22.91 -4.20 -1.84
N LYS A 300 -22.37 -4.03 -3.05
CA LYS A 300 -23.03 -4.48 -4.29
C LYS A 300 -23.23 -6.02 -4.26
N PRO A 301 -24.09 -6.57 -5.15
CA PRO A 301 -24.31 -8.00 -5.21
C PRO A 301 -23.01 -8.77 -5.46
N LEU A 302 -22.86 -9.92 -4.80
CA LEU A 302 -21.70 -10.79 -4.97
C LEU A 302 -21.64 -11.37 -6.38
N GLU A 303 -20.43 -11.71 -6.81
CA GLU A 303 -20.17 -12.54 -7.96
C GLU A 303 -19.75 -13.92 -7.47
N TRP A 304 -20.41 -14.95 -7.99
CA TRP A 304 -20.14 -16.34 -7.64
C TRP A 304 -19.24 -16.96 -8.71
N LEU A 305 -17.96 -17.16 -8.40
CA LEU A 305 -16.89 -17.73 -9.24
C LEU A 305 -16.61 -16.99 -10.57
N SER A 306 -17.64 -16.73 -11.38
CA SER A 306 -17.60 -15.94 -12.60
C SER A 306 -18.94 -15.27 -12.89
N GLU A 307 -18.98 -14.38 -13.89
CA GLU A 307 -20.23 -13.77 -14.35
C GLU A 307 -21.21 -14.81 -14.94
N GLU A 308 -20.71 -15.82 -15.65
CA GLU A 308 -21.54 -16.87 -16.23
C GLU A 308 -22.23 -17.72 -15.15
N GLU A 309 -21.48 -18.14 -14.14
CA GLU A 309 -22.02 -18.91 -13.01
C GLU A 309 -23.03 -18.08 -12.21
N THR A 310 -22.69 -16.83 -11.93
CA THR A 310 -23.60 -15.87 -11.27
C THR A 310 -24.91 -15.74 -12.04
N THR A 311 -24.84 -15.66 -13.37
CA THR A 311 -26.02 -15.55 -14.24
C THR A 311 -26.83 -16.85 -14.25
N ALA A 312 -26.18 -18.01 -14.24
CA ALA A 312 -26.85 -19.30 -14.16
C ALA A 312 -27.64 -19.45 -12.86
N ILE A 313 -27.07 -19.08 -11.71
CA ILE A 313 -27.76 -19.13 -10.40
C ILE A 313 -28.88 -18.09 -10.34
N LYS A 314 -28.73 -16.93 -10.97
CA LYS A 314 -29.82 -15.94 -11.06
C LYS A 314 -31.04 -16.49 -11.81
N LYS A 315 -30.81 -17.25 -12.89
CA LYS A 315 -31.85 -17.88 -13.72
C LYS A 315 -32.50 -19.08 -13.04
N ASP A 316 -31.72 -19.92 -12.37
CA ASP A 316 -32.19 -21.07 -11.61
C ASP A 316 -31.66 -21.01 -10.16
N PRO A 317 -32.41 -20.38 -9.23
CA PRO A 317 -31.99 -20.25 -7.84
C PRO A 317 -31.89 -21.58 -7.07
N LEU A 318 -32.51 -22.65 -7.56
CA LEU A 318 -32.49 -23.98 -6.94
C LEU A 318 -31.36 -24.86 -7.50
N ARG A 319 -30.58 -24.33 -8.46
CA ARG A 319 -29.41 -25.00 -9.03
C ARG A 319 -28.46 -25.44 -7.91
N GLN A 320 -28.01 -26.69 -7.98
CA GLN A 320 -26.97 -27.16 -7.08
C GLN A 320 -25.65 -26.45 -7.38
N VAL A 321 -25.07 -25.85 -6.34
CA VAL A 321 -23.78 -25.16 -6.38
C VAL A 321 -22.82 -25.88 -5.45
N GLU A 322 -21.57 -26.02 -5.88
CA GLU A 322 -20.51 -26.55 -5.04
C GLU A 322 -20.18 -25.54 -3.92
N LEU A 323 -20.22 -26.02 -2.68
CA LEU A 323 -19.70 -25.30 -1.52
C LEU A 323 -18.74 -26.22 -0.79
N LEU A 324 -17.71 -25.64 -0.19
CA LEU A 324 -16.78 -26.29 0.71
C LEU A 324 -17.49 -26.64 2.03
N PRO A 325 -17.11 -27.73 2.69
CA PRO A 325 -17.42 -27.90 4.10
C PRO A 325 -16.86 -26.73 4.90
N LEU A 326 -17.60 -26.20 5.88
CA LEU A 326 -17.15 -25.04 6.67
C LEU A 326 -15.85 -25.31 7.43
N ALA A 327 -15.62 -26.57 7.84
CA ALA A 327 -14.35 -26.98 8.41
C ALA A 327 -13.16 -26.73 7.44
N ALA A 328 -13.35 -26.99 6.15
CA ALA A 328 -12.35 -26.71 5.12
C ALA A 328 -12.22 -25.21 4.83
N LEU A 329 -13.33 -24.45 4.86
CA LEU A 329 -13.30 -23.00 4.70
C LEU A 329 -12.45 -22.31 5.77
N PHE A 330 -12.59 -22.74 7.03
CA PHE A 330 -11.86 -22.17 8.16
C PHE A 330 -10.47 -22.79 8.39
N SER A 331 -10.12 -23.83 7.63
CA SER A 331 -8.79 -24.43 7.67
C SER A 331 -7.73 -23.49 7.09
N THR A 332 -6.51 -23.59 7.59
CA THR A 332 -5.34 -22.87 7.09
C THR A 332 -4.19 -23.84 6.86
N PRO A 333 -3.40 -23.74 5.78
CA PRO A 333 -3.44 -22.70 4.73
C PRO A 333 -4.59 -22.85 3.72
N PRO A 334 -4.87 -21.83 2.88
CA PRO A 334 -5.83 -21.96 1.78
C PRO A 334 -5.37 -23.03 0.75
N PRO A 335 -6.29 -23.55 -0.08
CA PRO A 335 -5.96 -24.51 -1.13
C PRO A 335 -4.91 -23.96 -2.11
N GLY A 336 -4.03 -24.84 -2.60
CA GLY A 336 -2.94 -24.46 -3.52
C GLY A 336 -3.34 -24.37 -4.99
N ASP A 337 -4.39 -25.08 -5.41
CA ASP A 337 -4.95 -24.99 -6.77
C ASP A 337 -5.71 -23.67 -6.96
N GLU A 338 -5.60 -23.07 -8.16
CA GLU A 338 -6.16 -21.74 -8.43
C GLU A 338 -7.68 -21.71 -8.35
N ARG A 339 -8.35 -22.73 -8.89
CA ARG A 339 -9.81 -22.84 -8.87
C ARG A 339 -10.30 -23.10 -7.45
N ALA A 340 -9.66 -24.00 -6.72
CA ALA A 340 -9.97 -24.26 -5.32
C ALA A 340 -9.76 -23.02 -4.44
N ALA A 341 -8.70 -22.24 -4.69
CA ALA A 341 -8.45 -20.98 -4.00
C ALA A 341 -9.48 -19.91 -4.35
N LEU A 342 -9.97 -19.86 -5.59
CA LEU A 342 -11.06 -18.97 -6.00
C LEU A 342 -12.38 -19.33 -5.31
N LEU A 343 -12.74 -20.62 -5.28
CA LEU A 343 -13.92 -21.11 -4.55
C LEU A 343 -13.82 -20.77 -3.07
N TRP A 344 -12.69 -21.06 -2.44
CA TRP A 344 -12.46 -20.75 -1.03
C TRP A 344 -12.60 -19.25 -0.72
N ARG A 345 -12.04 -18.36 -1.54
CA ARG A 345 -12.21 -16.90 -1.35
C ARG A 345 -13.65 -16.43 -1.56
N THR A 346 -14.32 -16.98 -2.59
CA THR A 346 -15.69 -16.60 -2.96
C THR A 346 -16.68 -17.03 -1.88
N GLU A 347 -16.52 -18.24 -1.36
CA GLU A 347 -17.33 -18.76 -0.27
C GLU A 347 -17.05 -18.05 1.05
N ALA A 348 -15.80 -17.67 1.34
CA ALA A 348 -15.48 -16.84 2.49
C ALA A 348 -16.20 -15.47 2.42
N ALA A 349 -16.26 -14.86 1.24
CA ALA A 349 -17.04 -13.64 1.01
C ALA A 349 -18.54 -13.88 1.20
N LEU A 350 -19.08 -15.01 0.73
CA LEU A 350 -20.48 -15.38 0.97
C LEU A 350 -20.78 -15.54 2.46
N PHE A 351 -19.93 -16.26 3.21
CA PHE A 351 -20.08 -16.47 4.64
C PHE A 351 -20.11 -15.16 5.42
N ILE A 352 -19.15 -14.27 5.15
CA ILE A 352 -19.08 -12.97 5.81
C ILE A 352 -20.32 -12.14 5.44
N ARG A 353 -20.72 -12.14 4.16
CA ARG A 353 -21.90 -11.38 3.71
C ARG A 353 -23.20 -11.88 4.36
N TRP A 354 -23.37 -13.20 4.46
CA TRP A 354 -24.48 -13.83 5.19
C TRP A 354 -24.53 -13.37 6.65
N ALA A 355 -23.38 -13.36 7.33
CA ALA A 355 -23.33 -12.98 8.73
C ALA A 355 -23.56 -11.46 8.94
N LEU A 356 -23.04 -10.61 8.05
CA LEU A 356 -23.26 -9.16 8.08
C LEU A 356 -24.74 -8.79 7.88
N ASP A 357 -25.45 -9.51 7.02
CA ASP A 357 -26.88 -9.30 6.75
C ASP A 357 -27.79 -9.79 7.91
N GLY A 358 -27.32 -10.71 8.74
CA GLY A 358 -28.16 -11.45 9.71
C GLY A 358 -28.55 -10.72 11.00
N GLY A 359 -28.07 -9.50 11.26
CA GLY A 359 -28.34 -8.79 12.52
C GLY A 359 -27.64 -9.43 13.72
N LYS A 360 -28.18 -10.53 14.29
CA LYS A 360 -27.54 -11.28 15.39
C LYS A 360 -26.26 -11.99 14.95
N GLN A 361 -26.25 -12.50 13.72
CA GLN A 361 -25.09 -13.19 13.14
C GLN A 361 -23.88 -12.26 12.99
N ARG A 362 -24.10 -10.94 12.91
CA ARG A 362 -23.01 -9.97 12.79
C ARG A 362 -22.14 -9.93 14.04
N GLU A 363 -22.74 -9.96 15.22
CA GLU A 363 -21.97 -10.02 16.46
C GLU A 363 -21.29 -11.39 16.63
N ALA A 364 -21.98 -12.46 16.25
CA ALA A 364 -21.41 -13.81 16.23
C ALA A 364 -20.18 -13.90 15.31
N LEU A 365 -20.20 -13.22 14.15
CA LEU A 365 -19.05 -13.12 13.24
C LEU A 365 -17.85 -12.48 13.94
N TRP A 366 -18.04 -11.36 14.64
CA TRP A 366 -16.94 -10.70 15.34
C TRP A 366 -16.36 -11.55 16.46
N GLN A 367 -17.20 -12.23 17.23
CA GLN A 367 -16.76 -13.20 18.24
C GLN A 367 -15.98 -14.35 17.60
N TRP A 368 -16.45 -14.88 16.47
CA TRP A 368 -15.80 -15.95 15.72
C TRP A 368 -14.42 -15.55 15.19
N VAL A 369 -14.30 -14.34 14.62
CA VAL A 369 -13.02 -13.80 14.13
C VAL A 369 -12.01 -13.63 15.26
N ARG A 370 -12.44 -13.09 16.42
CA ARG A 370 -11.56 -12.95 17.61
C ARG A 370 -11.02 -14.31 18.05
N GLN A 371 -11.87 -15.32 18.18
CA GLN A 371 -11.45 -16.67 18.59
C GLN A 371 -10.53 -17.34 17.56
N SER A 372 -10.81 -17.14 16.28
CA SER A 372 -10.02 -17.70 15.17
C SER A 372 -8.62 -17.09 15.06
N CYS A 373 -8.35 -15.95 15.69
CA CYS A 373 -7.00 -15.38 15.77
C CYS A 373 -6.09 -16.16 16.75
N GLU A 374 -6.68 -16.82 17.75
CA GLU A 374 -5.92 -17.41 18.86
C GLU A 374 -5.83 -18.93 18.77
N ARG A 375 -6.86 -19.58 18.22
CA ARG A 375 -7.02 -21.04 18.25
C ARG A 375 -7.47 -21.56 16.89
N PRO A 376 -7.14 -22.81 16.53
CA PRO A 376 -7.73 -23.47 15.36
C PRO A 376 -9.25 -23.45 15.45
N ALA A 377 -9.92 -23.26 14.32
CA ALA A 377 -11.37 -23.26 14.23
C ALA A 377 -11.94 -24.67 14.47
N THR A 378 -12.85 -24.80 15.44
CA THR A 378 -13.59 -26.05 15.69
C THR A 378 -15.10 -25.81 15.65
N GLU A 379 -15.87 -26.87 15.35
CA GLU A 379 -17.34 -26.77 15.32
C GLU A 379 -17.93 -26.39 16.68
N ALA A 380 -17.33 -26.88 17.79
CA ALA A 380 -17.78 -26.53 19.14
C ALA A 380 -17.68 -25.02 19.41
N GLN A 381 -16.58 -24.38 18.98
CA GLN A 381 -16.42 -22.93 19.08
C GLN A 381 -17.37 -22.18 18.14
N PHE A 382 -17.63 -22.74 16.94
CA PHE A 382 -18.59 -22.15 16.00
C PHE A 382 -20.00 -22.16 16.57
N ILE A 383 -20.43 -23.27 17.18
CA ILE A 383 -21.72 -23.38 17.90
C ILE A 383 -21.78 -22.35 19.03
N ALA A 384 -20.69 -22.17 19.78
CA ALA A 384 -20.66 -21.18 20.86
C ALA A 384 -20.86 -19.74 20.35
N CYS A 385 -20.43 -19.42 19.13
CA CYS A 385 -20.60 -18.09 18.53
C CYS A 385 -21.97 -17.92 17.84
N PHE A 386 -22.35 -18.87 16.98
CA PHE A 386 -23.52 -18.75 16.08
C PHE A 386 -24.77 -19.46 16.60
N GLY A 387 -24.65 -20.32 17.62
CA GLY A 387 -25.76 -21.13 18.14
C GLY A 387 -26.20 -22.27 17.22
N ILE A 388 -25.48 -22.53 16.12
CA ILE A 388 -25.76 -23.58 15.14
C ILE A 388 -24.47 -24.31 14.75
N GLY A 389 -24.56 -25.59 14.39
CA GLY A 389 -23.43 -26.37 13.86
C GLY A 389 -23.13 -26.07 12.39
N PHE A 390 -22.04 -26.64 11.88
CA PHE A 390 -21.55 -26.41 10.52
C PHE A 390 -22.57 -26.83 9.46
N ALA A 391 -23.15 -28.03 9.57
CA ALA A 391 -24.13 -28.52 8.59
C ALA A 391 -25.34 -27.58 8.44
N ARG A 392 -25.82 -26.99 9.54
CA ARG A 392 -26.93 -26.03 9.49
C ARG A 392 -26.51 -24.70 8.88
N ALA A 393 -25.31 -24.23 9.17
CA ALA A 393 -24.77 -23.00 8.59
C ALA A 393 -24.51 -23.17 7.08
N GLU A 394 -23.94 -24.29 6.64
CA GLU A 394 -23.75 -24.64 5.23
C GLU A 394 -25.08 -24.60 4.46
N GLN A 395 -26.14 -25.18 5.02
CA GLN A 395 -27.48 -25.09 4.41
C GLN A 395 -27.95 -23.63 4.31
N GLN A 396 -27.78 -22.82 5.36
CA GLN A 396 -28.16 -21.41 5.32
C GLN A 396 -27.35 -20.61 4.29
N LEU A 397 -26.08 -20.94 4.05
CA LEU A 397 -25.27 -20.33 3.00
C LEU A 397 -25.80 -20.69 1.60
N ARG A 398 -26.18 -21.94 1.37
CA ARG A 398 -26.84 -22.37 0.12
C ARG A 398 -28.11 -21.57 -0.13
N ASP A 399 -28.96 -21.46 0.88
CA ASP A 399 -30.23 -20.75 0.79
C ASP A 399 -30.03 -19.23 0.61
N TYR A 400 -28.93 -18.68 1.15
CA TYR A 400 -28.61 -17.26 1.09
C TYR A 400 -27.91 -16.83 -0.21
N LEU A 401 -27.18 -17.73 -0.88
CA LEU A 401 -26.44 -17.41 -2.10
C LEU A 401 -27.28 -16.69 -3.18
N PRO A 402 -28.49 -17.14 -3.54
CA PRO A 402 -29.34 -16.43 -4.49
C PRO A 402 -29.73 -15.00 -4.07
N VAL A 403 -29.80 -14.74 -2.75
CA VAL A 403 -30.03 -13.40 -2.19
C VAL A 403 -28.79 -12.54 -2.36
N ALA A 404 -27.62 -13.06 -1.99
CA ALA A 404 -26.34 -12.34 -2.00
C ALA A 404 -25.93 -11.85 -3.40
N ILE A 405 -26.24 -12.61 -4.45
CA ILE A 405 -25.91 -12.26 -5.85
C ILE A 405 -26.93 -11.32 -6.52
N LYS A 406 -28.05 -11.02 -5.84
CA LYS A 406 -29.10 -10.11 -6.34
C LYS A 406 -29.17 -8.80 -5.55
N ARG A 407 -28.96 -8.86 -4.23
CA ARG A 407 -29.25 -7.75 -3.32
C ARG A 407 -28.02 -6.88 -3.04
N THR A 408 -28.22 -5.56 -3.04
CA THR A 408 -27.28 -4.60 -2.44
C THR A 408 -27.58 -4.49 -0.94
N THR A 409 -26.55 -4.64 -0.10
CA THR A 409 -26.63 -4.43 1.35
C THR A 409 -26.08 -3.07 1.71
N HIS A 410 -26.76 -2.35 2.59
CA HIS A 410 -26.29 -1.08 3.12
C HIS A 410 -25.89 -1.29 4.58
N LEU A 411 -24.66 -0.90 4.92
CA LEU A 411 -24.16 -0.85 6.29
C LEU A 411 -23.95 0.61 6.66
N SER A 412 -24.22 0.97 7.92
CA SER A 412 -24.15 2.35 8.37
C SER A 412 -23.34 2.49 9.66
N THR A 413 -22.59 3.58 9.76
CA THR A 413 -21.99 4.10 10.99
C THR A 413 -22.85 5.21 11.58
N ASP A 414 -22.33 5.89 12.60
CA ASP A 414 -22.88 7.16 13.05
C ASP A 414 -22.84 8.20 11.91
N THR A 415 -24.02 8.49 11.38
CA THR A 415 -24.18 9.46 10.28
C THR A 415 -23.94 10.91 10.72
N THR A 416 -23.82 11.16 12.03
CA THR A 416 -23.55 12.46 12.64
C THR A 416 -22.07 12.76 12.87
N TYR A 417 -21.19 11.78 12.66
CA TYR A 417 -19.74 11.98 12.78
C TYR A 417 -19.31 13.22 11.99
N GLU A 418 -18.39 14.03 12.53
CA GLU A 418 -17.82 15.17 11.84
C GLU A 418 -16.29 15.06 11.86
N PRO A 419 -15.64 15.01 10.68
CA PRO A 419 -14.19 14.97 10.58
C PRO A 419 -13.51 16.13 11.32
N PRO A 420 -12.39 15.87 12.00
CA PRO A 420 -11.62 16.93 12.64
C PRO A 420 -11.08 17.91 11.60
N VAL A 421 -11.15 19.20 11.91
CA VAL A 421 -10.69 20.27 11.02
C VAL A 421 -9.20 20.55 11.23
N ALA A 422 -8.43 20.49 10.15
CA ALA A 422 -7.00 20.73 10.16
C ALA A 422 -6.64 22.21 10.38
N LYS A 423 -5.78 22.48 11.37
CA LYS A 423 -5.08 23.78 11.50
C LYS A 423 -3.83 23.75 10.62
N ILE A 424 -3.95 24.26 9.41
CA ILE A 424 -2.85 24.38 8.46
C ILE A 424 -2.02 25.62 8.78
N ARG A 425 -0.69 25.46 8.75
CA ARG A 425 0.27 26.56 8.89
C ARG A 425 1.52 26.28 8.05
N GLU A 426 2.40 27.25 7.95
CA GLU A 426 3.72 27.00 7.37
C GLU A 426 4.50 25.96 8.19
N ALA A 427 5.20 25.07 7.47
CA ALA A 427 6.02 24.02 8.02
C ALA A 427 7.37 24.57 8.47
N THR A 428 7.82 24.18 9.65
CA THR A 428 9.17 24.47 10.13
C THR A 428 10.21 23.65 9.35
N VAL A 429 11.48 24.10 9.37
CA VAL A 429 12.58 23.33 8.77
C VAL A 429 12.68 21.92 9.38
N GLY A 430 12.47 21.78 10.69
CA GLY A 430 12.42 20.50 11.40
C GLY A 430 11.33 19.57 10.88
N GLU A 431 10.11 20.08 10.67
CA GLU A 431 9.00 19.31 10.11
C GLU A 431 9.25 18.90 8.67
N ILE A 432 9.78 19.79 7.84
CA ILE A 432 10.13 19.46 6.45
C ILE A 432 11.20 18.37 6.43
N SER A 433 12.31 18.55 7.16
CA SER A 433 13.40 17.59 7.23
C SER A 433 12.93 16.22 7.70
N ARG A 434 12.08 16.17 8.73
CA ARG A 434 11.59 14.90 9.28
C ARG A 434 10.55 14.23 8.40
N VAL A 435 9.50 14.96 7.99
CA VAL A 435 8.35 14.37 7.28
C VAL A 435 8.72 14.04 5.84
N LYS A 436 9.36 14.97 5.11
CA LYS A 436 9.87 14.69 3.76
C LYS A 436 11.02 13.68 3.82
N GLY A 437 11.92 13.81 4.79
CA GLY A 437 13.04 12.88 4.94
C GLY A 437 12.60 11.44 5.23
N ARG A 438 11.50 11.24 5.98
CA ARG A 438 10.86 9.93 6.14
C ARG A 438 10.42 9.36 4.79
N LEU A 439 9.73 10.14 3.97
CA LEU A 439 9.31 9.71 2.63
C LEU A 439 10.53 9.35 1.78
N ASP A 440 11.50 10.27 1.66
CA ASP A 440 12.73 10.05 0.88
C ASP A 440 13.46 8.78 1.33
N ARG A 441 13.50 8.50 2.65
CA ARG A 441 14.07 7.27 3.21
C ARG A 441 13.27 6.02 2.82
N MET A 442 11.94 6.08 2.91
CA MET A 442 11.08 4.93 2.61
C MET A 442 11.12 4.53 1.13
N GLU A 443 11.40 5.47 0.22
CA GLU A 443 11.62 5.20 -1.20
C GLU A 443 12.85 4.32 -1.45
N ILE A 444 13.87 4.37 -0.58
CA ILE A 444 15.13 3.61 -0.75
C ILE A 444 14.88 2.12 -0.89
N ALA A 445 13.98 1.55 -0.07
CA ALA A 445 13.68 0.12 -0.12
C ALA A 445 13.02 -0.28 -1.44
N TYR A 446 12.09 0.56 -1.92
CA TYR A 446 11.43 0.36 -3.20
C TYR A 446 12.42 0.46 -4.36
N VAL A 447 13.23 1.53 -4.39
CA VAL A 447 14.25 1.75 -5.43
C VAL A 447 15.26 0.62 -5.44
N ARG A 448 15.71 0.15 -4.27
CA ARG A 448 16.64 -0.98 -4.19
C ARG A 448 16.09 -2.26 -4.82
N GLU A 449 14.78 -2.49 -4.73
CA GLU A 449 14.16 -3.68 -5.30
C GLU A 449 13.94 -3.57 -6.81
N GLN A 450 13.54 -2.39 -7.29
CA GLN A 450 13.17 -2.19 -8.70
C GLN A 450 14.34 -1.69 -9.57
N CYS A 451 15.17 -0.78 -9.04
CA CYS A 451 16.27 -0.09 -9.74
C CYS A 451 17.51 0.04 -8.82
N PRO A 452 18.21 -1.08 -8.50
CA PRO A 452 19.29 -1.10 -7.51
C PRO A 452 20.40 -0.06 -7.75
N GLU A 453 20.71 0.25 -9.00
CA GLU A 453 21.72 1.22 -9.44
C GLU A 453 21.43 2.66 -8.98
N LEU A 454 20.15 3.02 -8.77
CA LEU A 454 19.77 4.34 -8.28
C LEU A 454 19.84 4.46 -6.76
N THR A 455 19.97 3.34 -6.03
CA THR A 455 19.95 3.31 -4.56
C THR A 455 20.91 4.32 -3.90
N PRO A 456 22.19 4.46 -4.33
CA PRO A 456 23.12 5.41 -3.69
C PRO A 456 22.65 6.87 -3.79
N ARG A 457 21.99 7.23 -4.90
CA ARG A 457 21.43 8.57 -5.12
C ARG A 457 20.30 8.85 -4.14
N TYR A 458 19.37 7.91 -3.98
CA TYR A 458 18.24 8.06 -3.06
C TYR A 458 18.68 8.11 -1.59
N ILE A 459 19.69 7.32 -1.20
CA ILE A 459 20.31 7.42 0.13
C ILE A 459 20.88 8.83 0.34
N THR A 460 21.61 9.35 -0.66
CA THR A 460 22.22 10.69 -0.58
C THR A 460 21.15 11.78 -0.45
N GLN A 461 20.08 11.69 -1.23
CA GLN A 461 18.94 12.62 -1.16
C GLN A 461 18.27 12.58 0.22
N ALA A 462 17.95 11.39 0.73
CA ALA A 462 17.32 11.25 2.04
C ALA A 462 18.19 11.85 3.16
N ARG A 463 19.49 11.58 3.15
CA ARG A 463 20.46 12.18 4.07
C ARG A 463 20.45 13.71 3.99
N GLN A 464 20.54 14.27 2.79
CA GLN A 464 20.53 15.73 2.61
C GLN A 464 19.26 16.38 3.20
N THR A 465 18.08 15.79 2.94
CA THR A 465 16.82 16.28 3.50
C THR A 465 16.81 16.23 5.02
N LEU A 466 17.20 15.09 5.61
CA LEU A 466 17.19 14.87 7.06
C LEU A 466 18.21 15.76 7.79
N HIS A 467 19.41 15.93 7.23
CA HIS A 467 20.48 16.70 7.85
C HIS A 467 20.25 18.21 7.89
N ARG A 468 19.32 18.75 7.08
CA ARG A 468 19.08 20.20 6.99
C ARG A 468 18.68 20.82 8.34
N ALA A 469 17.69 20.26 9.04
CA ALA A 469 17.32 20.72 10.38
C ALA A 469 18.38 20.36 11.44
N TYR A 470 18.98 19.16 11.33
CA TYR A 470 20.01 18.71 12.26
C TYR A 470 21.23 19.64 12.28
N ALA A 471 21.66 20.13 11.11
CA ALA A 471 22.76 21.10 10.98
C ALA A 471 22.45 22.46 11.63
N GLN A 472 21.16 22.79 11.79
CA GLN A 472 20.70 24.01 12.48
C GLN A 472 20.51 23.79 14.00
N GLY A 473 20.92 22.64 14.52
CA GLY A 473 20.83 22.33 15.95
C GLY A 473 19.56 21.59 16.37
N ASP A 474 18.66 21.23 15.44
CA ASP A 474 17.47 20.44 15.77
C ASP A 474 17.87 19.03 16.25
N ARG A 475 17.30 18.61 17.38
CA ARG A 475 17.55 17.32 18.04
C ARG A 475 16.23 16.63 18.42
N ASP A 476 15.12 16.94 17.73
CA ASP A 476 13.86 16.22 17.90
C ASP A 476 14.09 14.70 17.82
N PRO A 477 13.73 13.91 18.85
CA PRO A 477 13.90 12.46 18.86
C PRO A 477 13.29 11.75 17.63
N ARG A 478 12.21 12.31 17.06
CA ARG A 478 11.58 11.78 15.85
C ARG A 478 12.45 12.01 14.61
N LEU A 479 13.13 13.14 14.50
CA LEU A 479 14.09 13.41 13.43
C LEU A 479 15.30 12.49 13.56
N LEU A 480 15.86 12.36 14.77
CA LEU A 480 16.99 11.50 15.07
C LEU A 480 16.69 10.02 14.76
N ALA A 481 15.45 9.57 15.03
CA ALA A 481 15.01 8.23 14.66
C ALA A 481 15.02 8.03 13.13
N GLU A 482 14.48 8.95 12.35
CA GLU A 482 14.49 8.83 10.88
C GLU A 482 15.92 8.87 10.32
N MET A 483 16.81 9.70 10.88
CA MET A 483 18.23 9.73 10.53
C MET A 483 18.93 8.39 10.83
N GLY A 484 18.76 7.87 12.05
CA GLY A 484 19.35 6.59 12.44
C GLY A 484 18.83 5.42 11.58
N LEU A 485 17.53 5.41 11.29
CA LEU A 485 16.95 4.42 10.39
C LEU A 485 17.46 4.57 8.96
N CYS A 486 17.73 5.78 8.47
CA CYS A 486 18.33 6.02 7.15
C CYS A 486 19.72 5.39 7.06
N GLU A 487 20.52 5.50 8.12
CA GLU A 487 21.83 4.87 8.19
C GLU A 487 21.75 3.35 8.28
N CYS A 488 20.80 2.79 9.04
CA CYS A 488 20.52 1.34 9.01
C CYS A 488 20.12 0.87 7.61
N ASP A 489 19.23 1.62 6.93
CA ASP A 489 18.81 1.32 5.56
C ASP A 489 19.98 1.39 4.57
N ALA A 490 21.02 2.18 4.87
CA ALA A 490 22.26 2.28 4.10
C ALA A 490 23.35 1.28 4.51
N GLY A 491 23.10 0.41 5.51
CA GLY A 491 24.06 -0.55 6.03
C GLY A 491 25.17 0.05 6.90
N ASN A 492 24.96 1.26 7.44
CA ASN A 492 25.94 2.01 8.23
C ASN A 492 25.55 2.06 9.72
N ASP A 493 25.59 0.89 10.36
CA ASP A 493 25.18 0.74 11.76
C ASP A 493 26.00 1.57 12.75
N ALA A 494 27.27 1.85 12.43
CA ALA A 494 28.14 2.69 13.24
C ALA A 494 27.63 4.14 13.32
N ALA A 495 27.15 4.70 12.21
CA ALA A 495 26.55 6.04 12.20
C ALA A 495 25.10 6.03 12.74
N ALA A 496 24.36 4.94 12.51
CA ALA A 496 22.99 4.80 13.00
C ALA A 496 22.92 4.82 14.53
N ARG A 497 23.83 4.10 15.19
CA ARG A 497 23.81 3.86 16.64
C ARG A 497 23.62 5.12 17.50
N PRO A 498 24.49 6.15 17.45
CA PRO A 498 24.36 7.32 18.33
C PRO A 498 23.06 8.10 18.09
N LEU A 499 22.55 8.11 16.85
CA LEU A 499 21.28 8.76 16.50
C LEU A 499 20.09 8.00 17.11
N LEU A 500 20.09 6.67 16.99
CA LEU A 500 19.05 5.83 17.56
C LEU A 500 19.10 5.83 19.10
N GLU A 501 20.28 5.83 19.71
CA GLU A 501 20.45 5.96 21.16
C GLU A 501 19.81 7.26 21.67
N ALA A 502 20.09 8.39 21.02
CA ALA A 502 19.50 9.67 21.38
C ALA A 502 17.98 9.71 21.16
N ALA A 503 17.49 9.12 20.07
CA ALA A 503 16.05 9.03 19.79
C ALA A 503 15.30 8.19 20.84
N VAL A 504 15.86 7.03 21.20
CA VAL A 504 15.33 6.10 22.21
C VAL A 504 15.38 6.74 23.61
N ALA A 505 16.46 7.43 23.96
CA ALA A 505 16.54 8.20 25.20
C ALA A 505 15.47 9.31 25.27
N GLY A 506 15.16 9.92 24.12
CA GLY A 506 14.05 10.85 23.95
C GLY A 506 12.65 10.22 23.93
N LYS A 507 12.53 8.91 24.19
CA LYS A 507 11.28 8.15 24.23
C LYS A 507 10.45 8.28 22.95
N VAL A 508 11.12 8.28 21.79
CA VAL A 508 10.45 8.37 20.49
C VAL A 508 9.38 7.28 20.33
N VAL A 509 8.27 7.59 19.66
CA VAL A 509 7.30 6.60 19.18
C VAL A 509 7.74 6.14 17.80
N ARG A 510 8.43 4.99 17.74
CA ARG A 510 8.99 4.40 16.53
C ARG A 510 9.46 2.95 16.83
N PRO A 511 8.57 1.94 16.89
CA PRO A 511 8.93 0.56 17.25
C PRO A 511 10.20 0.04 16.55
N ARG A 512 10.38 0.36 15.26
CA ARG A 512 11.54 -0.07 14.46
C ARG A 512 12.84 0.54 14.95
N ALA A 513 12.87 1.78 15.44
CA ALA A 513 14.09 2.41 15.93
C ALA A 513 14.68 1.66 17.14
N TYR A 514 13.81 1.20 18.05
CA TYR A 514 14.21 0.40 19.20
C TYR A 514 14.70 -0.99 18.78
N TYR A 515 14.01 -1.64 17.83
CA TYR A 515 14.44 -2.92 17.27
C TYR A 515 15.81 -2.81 16.60
N GLU A 516 16.02 -1.81 15.73
CA GLU A 516 17.30 -1.65 15.03
C GLU A 516 18.43 -1.32 16.01
N LEU A 517 18.18 -0.51 17.04
CA LEU A 517 19.18 -0.26 18.09
C LEU A 517 19.56 -1.55 18.84
N ALA A 518 18.57 -2.37 19.22
CA ALA A 518 18.81 -3.67 19.84
C ALA A 518 19.58 -4.62 18.91
N ARG A 519 19.26 -4.65 17.61
CA ARG A 519 20.00 -5.42 16.61
C ARG A 519 21.47 -4.99 16.53
N ILE A 520 21.73 -3.68 16.55
CA ILE A 520 23.09 -3.14 16.53
C ILE A 520 23.84 -3.55 17.80
N TYR A 521 23.23 -3.41 18.97
CA TYR A 521 23.83 -3.88 20.23
C TYR A 521 24.15 -5.37 20.19
N TYR A 522 23.21 -6.18 19.69
CA TYR A 522 23.41 -7.62 19.55
C TYR A 522 24.63 -7.94 18.69
N GLN A 523 24.79 -7.29 17.53
CA GLN A 523 25.95 -7.50 16.66
C GLN A 523 27.26 -7.08 17.32
N VAL A 524 27.28 -5.92 18.00
CA VAL A 524 28.49 -5.41 18.68
C VAL A 524 28.93 -6.34 19.80
N VAL A 525 27.98 -6.85 20.59
CA VAL A 525 28.28 -7.78 21.68
C VAL A 525 28.71 -9.13 21.12
N LEU A 526 28.00 -9.67 20.13
CA LEU A 526 28.31 -10.97 19.53
C LEU A 526 29.72 -10.98 18.89
N ALA A 527 30.12 -9.89 18.25
CA ALA A 527 31.46 -9.75 17.67
C ALA A 527 32.60 -9.82 18.71
N LYS A 528 32.30 -9.53 19.99
CA LYS A 528 33.26 -9.55 21.10
C LYS A 528 33.15 -10.82 21.95
N SER A 529 32.10 -11.61 21.74
CA SER A 529 31.75 -12.73 22.59
C SER A 529 32.56 -13.99 22.25
N PRO A 530 33.25 -14.60 23.24
CA PRO A 530 33.89 -15.91 23.06
C PRO A 530 32.85 -16.98 22.74
N LYS A 531 33.02 -17.68 21.60
CA LYS A 531 32.11 -18.74 21.12
C LYS A 531 30.64 -18.30 20.95
N GLY A 532 30.36 -16.99 20.90
CA GLY A 532 29.02 -16.44 20.72
C GLY A 532 28.06 -16.62 21.91
N ARG A 533 28.58 -16.79 23.14
CA ARG A 533 27.80 -16.84 24.39
C ARG A 533 27.67 -15.47 25.05
N LEU A 534 26.50 -15.15 25.57
CA LEU A 534 26.20 -13.85 26.18
C LEU A 534 26.07 -14.00 27.69
N THR A 535 26.73 -13.12 28.44
CA THR A 535 26.45 -12.95 29.86
C THR A 535 25.04 -12.38 30.08
N VAL A 536 24.50 -12.51 31.31
CA VAL A 536 23.20 -11.91 31.67
C VAL A 536 23.21 -10.38 31.47
N ALA A 537 24.32 -9.72 31.79
CA ALA A 537 24.47 -8.28 31.62
C ALA A 537 24.44 -7.86 30.14
N GLU A 538 25.16 -8.60 29.29
CA GLU A 538 25.17 -8.40 27.85
C GLU A 538 23.79 -8.64 27.22
N ALA A 539 23.10 -9.71 27.61
CA ALA A 539 21.72 -9.96 27.18
C ALA A 539 20.78 -8.82 27.62
N GLY A 540 20.92 -8.34 28.85
CA GLY A 540 20.17 -7.19 29.37
C GLY A 540 20.42 -5.91 28.57
N GLN A 541 21.68 -5.64 28.18
CA GLN A 541 22.02 -4.50 27.33
C GLN A 541 21.33 -4.57 25.96
N VAL A 542 21.34 -5.74 25.32
CA VAL A 542 20.73 -5.95 24.00
C VAL A 542 19.20 -5.81 24.07
N LEU A 543 18.57 -6.38 25.10
CA LEU A 543 17.11 -6.43 25.21
C LEU A 543 16.50 -5.16 25.82
N GLY A 544 17.30 -4.31 26.45
CA GLY A 544 16.84 -3.05 27.06
C GLY A 544 15.97 -2.20 26.15
N PRO A 545 16.37 -1.92 24.88
CA PRO A 545 15.53 -1.17 23.94
C PRO A 545 14.26 -1.92 23.50
N VAL A 546 14.25 -3.26 23.50
CA VAL A 546 13.15 -4.06 22.94
C VAL A 546 11.88 -3.95 23.78
N GLY A 547 11.98 -3.93 25.11
CA GLY A 547 10.82 -3.85 26.00
C GLY A 547 9.88 -2.67 25.70
N PRO A 548 10.38 -1.42 25.59
CA PRO A 548 9.60 -0.28 25.11
C PRO A 548 9.02 -0.46 23.69
N ALA A 549 9.74 -1.13 22.79
CA ALA A 549 9.26 -1.39 21.43
C ALA A 549 8.00 -2.25 21.42
N LEU A 550 7.93 -3.28 22.27
CA LEU A 550 6.78 -4.19 22.36
C LEU A 550 5.51 -3.51 22.88
N ARG A 551 5.63 -2.37 23.56
CA ARG A 551 4.49 -1.57 24.03
C ARG A 551 3.94 -0.60 22.98
N GLN A 552 4.58 -0.52 21.82
CA GLN A 552 4.17 0.33 20.71
C GLN A 552 3.58 -0.53 19.58
N SER A 553 2.67 0.06 18.82
CA SER A 553 1.99 -0.59 17.70
C SER A 553 2.51 -0.10 16.35
N PRO A 554 2.70 -0.99 15.36
CA PRO A 554 2.46 -2.42 15.43
C PRO A 554 3.60 -3.17 16.13
N ALA A 555 3.28 -4.35 16.66
CA ALA A 555 4.31 -5.29 17.09
C ALA A 555 5.24 -5.65 15.90
N ILE A 556 6.52 -5.85 16.16
CA ILE A 556 7.51 -6.24 15.14
C ILE A 556 7.96 -7.67 15.39
N SER A 557 7.73 -8.57 14.42
CA SER A 557 8.11 -9.99 14.55
C SER A 557 9.60 -10.20 14.82
N GLU A 558 10.45 -9.43 14.16
CA GLU A 558 11.89 -9.49 14.27
C GLU A 558 12.38 -9.10 15.67
N ALA A 559 11.61 -8.31 16.42
CA ALA A 559 11.91 -8.01 17.81
C ALA A 559 11.76 -9.27 18.68
N TYR A 560 10.69 -10.06 18.50
CA TYR A 560 10.52 -11.34 19.19
C TYR A 560 11.55 -12.38 18.77
N GLU A 561 11.88 -12.44 17.47
CA GLU A 561 12.94 -13.33 16.98
C GLU A 561 14.30 -12.96 17.59
N LEU A 562 14.61 -11.66 17.73
CA LEU A 562 15.82 -11.18 18.39
C LEU A 562 15.84 -11.54 19.88
N ILE A 563 14.72 -11.40 20.58
CA ILE A 563 14.59 -11.82 21.99
C ILE A 563 14.95 -13.31 22.14
N ALA A 564 14.33 -14.17 21.33
CA ALA A 564 14.59 -15.60 21.37
C ALA A 564 16.05 -15.93 21.04
N GLU A 565 16.61 -15.26 20.03
CA GLU A 565 18.00 -15.43 19.60
C GLU A 565 19.02 -15.05 20.69
N VAL A 566 18.78 -13.94 21.39
CA VAL A 566 19.60 -13.50 22.54
C VAL A 566 19.53 -14.52 23.66
N TRP A 567 18.33 -14.95 24.03
CA TRP A 567 18.14 -15.91 25.12
C TRP A 567 18.75 -17.29 24.83
N LEU A 568 18.70 -17.77 23.57
CA LEU A 568 19.36 -19.02 23.17
C LEU A 568 20.89 -19.00 23.38
N ARG A 569 21.49 -17.79 23.39
CA ARG A 569 22.93 -17.58 23.60
C ARG A 569 23.28 -17.12 25.01
N SER A 570 22.28 -16.71 25.79
CA SER A 570 22.47 -16.18 27.12
C SER A 570 22.77 -17.27 28.14
N GLU A 571 23.67 -16.96 29.06
CA GLU A 571 23.89 -17.75 30.27
C GLU A 571 22.76 -17.52 31.28
N GLY A 572 22.30 -18.58 31.94
CA GLY A 572 21.30 -18.51 33.00
C GLY A 572 19.95 -19.13 32.64
N ARG A 573 19.17 -19.42 33.67
CA ARG A 573 17.83 -20.00 33.52
C ARG A 573 16.81 -18.88 33.33
N LEU A 574 16.01 -18.95 32.26
CA LEU A 574 14.91 -18.01 32.06
C LEU A 574 13.78 -18.29 33.05
N ALA A 575 13.23 -17.22 33.62
CA ALA A 575 11.98 -17.28 34.37
C ALA A 575 10.78 -17.56 33.44
N PRO A 576 9.68 -18.16 33.95
CA PRO A 576 8.47 -18.38 33.16
C PRO A 576 7.91 -17.11 32.51
N GLU A 577 8.03 -15.96 33.19
CA GLU A 577 7.60 -14.64 32.69
C GLU A 577 8.35 -14.22 31.42
N HIS A 578 9.63 -14.57 31.28
CA HIS A 578 10.38 -14.31 30.06
C HIS A 578 9.86 -15.16 28.90
N LEU A 579 9.55 -16.43 29.14
CA LEU A 579 8.98 -17.31 28.11
C LEU A 579 7.58 -16.84 27.65
N ALA A 580 6.80 -16.21 28.53
CA ALA A 580 5.49 -15.64 28.18
C ALA A 580 5.57 -14.54 27.11
N VAL A 581 6.71 -13.84 26.97
CA VAL A 581 6.95 -12.87 25.89
C VAL A 581 7.01 -13.58 24.53
N LEU A 582 7.55 -14.80 24.46
CA LEU A 582 7.55 -15.58 23.22
C LEU A 582 6.15 -16.09 22.89
N ASP A 583 5.36 -16.46 23.90
CA ASP A 583 3.96 -16.83 23.70
C ASP A 583 3.16 -15.64 23.14
N GLU A 584 3.42 -14.41 23.59
CA GLU A 584 2.88 -13.19 22.98
C GLU A 584 3.31 -13.04 21.51
N GLY A 585 4.60 -13.20 21.22
CA GLY A 585 5.12 -13.15 19.87
C GLY A 585 4.48 -14.19 18.94
N ILE A 586 4.27 -15.41 19.41
CA ILE A 586 3.62 -16.50 18.66
C ILE A 586 2.12 -16.22 18.48
N ARG A 587 1.44 -15.63 19.46
CA ARG A 587 0.06 -15.15 19.28
C ARG A 587 -0.02 -14.04 18.24
N ASN A 588 0.91 -13.10 18.28
CA ASN A 588 0.94 -11.99 17.32
C ASN A 588 1.31 -12.44 15.90
N PHE A 589 2.19 -13.44 15.79
CA PHE A 589 2.74 -13.95 14.54
C PHE A 589 2.70 -15.49 14.44
N PRO A 590 1.50 -16.09 14.33
CA PRO A 590 1.27 -17.53 14.42
C PRO A 590 1.90 -18.34 13.29
N THR A 591 2.34 -17.70 12.21
CA THR A 591 2.96 -18.33 11.04
C THR A 591 4.48 -18.11 10.96
N ARG A 592 5.09 -17.42 11.92
CA ARG A 592 6.55 -17.19 11.98
C ARG A 592 7.27 -18.44 12.49
N THR A 593 7.56 -19.37 11.57
CA THR A 593 8.25 -20.65 11.86
C THR A 593 9.55 -20.48 12.65
N ARG A 594 10.35 -19.44 12.34
CA ARG A 594 11.60 -19.15 13.05
C ARG A 594 11.39 -18.84 14.54
N LEU A 595 10.38 -18.04 14.86
CA LEU A 595 10.03 -17.71 16.23
C LEU A 595 9.54 -18.96 16.98
N ILE A 596 8.62 -19.72 16.37
CA ILE A 596 8.07 -20.96 16.93
C ILE A 596 9.19 -21.97 17.21
N TYR A 597 10.11 -22.16 16.26
CA TYR A 597 11.25 -23.06 16.42
C TYR A 597 12.15 -22.63 17.60
N SER A 598 12.48 -21.34 17.68
CA SER A 598 13.34 -20.81 18.74
C SER A 598 12.68 -20.95 20.12
N ALA A 599 11.37 -20.68 20.21
CA ALA A 599 10.59 -20.87 21.42
C ALA A 599 10.48 -22.34 21.84
N ALA A 600 10.36 -23.27 20.89
CA ALA A 600 10.35 -24.71 21.18
C ALA A 600 11.69 -25.16 21.80
N ILE A 601 12.82 -24.70 21.26
CA ILE A 601 14.14 -24.98 21.84
C ILE A 601 14.25 -24.39 23.25
N LEU A 602 13.88 -23.13 23.44
CA LEU A 602 13.96 -22.48 24.76
C LEU A 602 13.09 -23.20 25.80
N ASN A 603 11.86 -23.61 25.44
CA ASN A 603 11.03 -24.41 26.34
C ASN A 603 11.70 -25.74 26.70
N SER A 604 12.31 -26.43 25.72
CA SER A 604 13.08 -27.66 25.98
C SER A 604 14.23 -27.42 26.98
N LEU A 605 15.08 -26.43 26.69
CA LEU A 605 16.26 -26.09 27.51
C LEU A 605 15.92 -25.68 28.94
N HIS A 606 14.71 -25.17 29.18
CA HIS A 606 14.27 -24.68 30.49
C HIS A 606 13.31 -25.62 31.22
N GLY A 607 13.19 -26.88 30.77
CA GLY A 607 12.45 -27.93 31.48
C GLY A 607 10.94 -27.92 31.22
N ARG A 608 10.52 -27.44 30.04
CA ARG A 608 9.13 -27.41 29.56
C ARG A 608 8.95 -28.26 28.29
N PRO A 609 9.21 -29.59 28.36
CA PRO A 609 9.23 -30.45 27.17
C PRO A 609 7.84 -30.65 26.55
N ALA A 610 6.76 -30.52 27.34
CA ALA A 610 5.39 -30.62 26.82
C ALA A 610 5.09 -29.45 25.87
N GLU A 611 5.41 -28.23 26.30
CA GLU A 611 5.25 -27.01 25.49
C GLU A 611 6.18 -27.03 24.26
N ALA A 612 7.41 -27.52 24.43
CA ALA A 612 8.33 -27.70 23.30
C ALA A 612 7.75 -28.62 22.22
N ARG A 613 7.08 -29.72 22.60
CA ARG A 613 6.41 -30.64 21.67
C ARG A 613 5.25 -29.98 20.95
N VAL A 614 4.36 -29.30 21.68
CA VAL A 614 3.22 -28.57 21.11
C VAL A 614 3.69 -27.57 20.05
N LEU A 615 4.72 -26.78 20.37
CA LEU A 615 5.29 -25.81 19.43
C LEU A 615 5.97 -26.48 18.24
N THR A 616 6.63 -27.61 18.45
CA THR A 616 7.29 -28.39 17.38
C THR A 616 6.26 -28.95 16.40
N ASP A 617 5.18 -29.55 16.91
CA ASP A 617 4.10 -30.10 16.10
C ASP A 617 3.38 -29.00 15.31
N ARG A 618 3.05 -27.88 15.97
CA ARG A 618 2.50 -26.69 15.31
C ARG A 618 3.43 -26.19 14.19
N GLY A 619 4.74 -26.15 14.44
CA GLY A 619 5.73 -25.77 13.43
C GLY A 619 5.71 -26.69 12.20
N LEU A 620 5.56 -28.00 12.40
CA LEU A 620 5.47 -29.00 11.33
C LEU A 620 4.20 -28.91 10.49
N GLU A 621 3.12 -28.38 11.05
CA GLU A 621 1.85 -28.15 10.33
C GLU A 621 1.95 -26.99 9.34
N ILE A 622 2.68 -25.92 9.69
CA ILE A 622 2.72 -24.68 8.90
C ILE A 622 3.98 -24.54 8.02
N VAL A 623 5.04 -25.30 8.29
CA VAL A 623 6.31 -25.18 7.57
C VAL A 623 6.19 -25.72 6.15
N THR A 624 6.50 -24.87 5.16
CA THR A 624 6.48 -25.28 3.74
C THR A 624 7.85 -25.57 3.18
N ARG A 625 8.91 -25.07 3.82
CA ARG A 625 10.29 -25.22 3.35
C ARG A 625 10.89 -26.54 3.82
N PRO A 626 11.46 -27.38 2.91
CA PRO A 626 12.03 -28.67 3.28
C PRO A 626 13.15 -28.57 4.32
N ASP A 627 14.01 -27.55 4.23
CA ASP A 627 15.13 -27.35 5.16
C ASP A 627 14.67 -26.95 6.57
N GLU A 628 13.63 -26.11 6.67
CA GLU A 628 13.03 -25.77 7.97
C GLU A 628 12.28 -26.98 8.55
N ARG A 629 11.59 -27.77 7.70
CA ARG A 629 10.88 -28.98 8.11
C ARG A 629 11.83 -30.02 8.73
N ASP A 630 12.98 -30.25 8.10
CA ASP A 630 14.03 -31.15 8.62
C ASP A 630 14.50 -30.73 10.01
N ARG A 631 14.68 -29.42 10.26
CA ARG A 631 15.04 -28.91 11.59
C ARG A 631 13.99 -29.22 12.65
N PHE A 632 12.71 -29.05 12.33
CA PHE A 632 11.62 -29.40 13.24
C PHE A 632 11.54 -30.92 13.49
N LEU A 633 11.74 -31.75 12.47
CA LEU A 633 11.76 -33.21 12.62
C LEU A 633 12.91 -33.67 13.53
N LYS A 634 14.10 -33.08 13.37
CA LYS A 634 15.24 -33.33 14.26
C LYS A 634 14.96 -32.93 15.70
N LEU A 635 14.34 -31.77 15.92
CA LEU A 635 13.91 -31.33 17.25
C LEU A 635 12.89 -32.30 17.86
N LYS A 636 11.90 -32.74 17.08
CA LYS A 636 10.89 -33.72 17.50
C LYS A 636 11.53 -35.04 17.94
N ALA A 637 12.52 -35.53 17.20
CA ALA A 637 13.26 -36.75 17.54
C ALA A 637 14.08 -36.58 18.84
N ALA A 638 14.74 -35.44 19.03
CA ALA A 638 15.48 -35.14 20.26
C ALA A 638 14.55 -35.12 21.49
N LEU A 639 13.41 -34.44 21.39
CA LEU A 639 12.40 -34.35 22.47
C LEU A 639 11.75 -35.72 22.83
N ALA A 640 11.75 -36.67 21.90
CA ALA A 640 11.28 -38.03 22.17
C ALA A 640 12.35 -38.83 22.96
N THR A 641 13.62 -38.65 22.62
CA THR A 641 14.75 -39.33 23.27
C THR A 641 14.91 -38.87 24.72
N ASP A 642 14.84 -37.55 24.98
CA ASP A 642 14.94 -37.00 26.34
C ASP A 642 13.82 -37.50 27.26
N ALA A 643 12.61 -37.70 26.73
CA ALA A 643 11.51 -38.26 27.52
C ALA A 643 11.64 -39.75 27.79
N ALA A 644 12.22 -40.52 26.85
CA ALA A 644 12.53 -41.93 27.09
C ALA A 644 13.61 -42.09 28.18
N ALA A 645 14.62 -41.20 28.18
CA ALA A 645 15.63 -41.15 29.22
C ALA A 645 15.05 -40.77 30.60
N ALA A 646 14.11 -39.81 30.65
CA ALA A 646 13.44 -39.40 31.89
C ALA A 646 12.44 -40.42 32.44
N ALA A 647 11.93 -41.34 31.60
CA ALA A 647 10.95 -42.37 32.00
C ALA A 647 11.58 -43.69 32.49
N THR A 648 12.91 -43.81 32.42
CA THR A 648 13.63 -44.98 32.94
C THR A 648 14.04 -44.70 34.39
N PRO A 649 13.54 -45.44 35.41
CA PRO A 649 13.95 -45.21 36.79
C PRO A 649 15.43 -45.58 37.01
N PRO A 650 16.12 -44.96 37.99
CA PRO A 650 17.56 -45.12 38.20
C PRO A 650 17.99 -46.55 38.54
#